data_AF-W4HDZ5-F1
#
_entry.id   AF-W4HDZ5-F1
#
_cell.length_a   1.000
_cell.length_b   1.000
_cell.length_c   1.000
_cell.angle_alpha   90.00
_cell.angle_beta   90.00
_cell.angle_gamma   90.00
#
_symmetry.space_group_name_H-M   'P 1'
#
loop_
_entity.id
_entity.type
_entity.pdbx_description
1 polymer ?
#
loop_
_entity_poly.entity_id
_entity_poly.type
_entity_poly.pdbx_seq_one_letter_code
_entity_poly.pdbx_strand_id
1 'polypeptide(L)'
;MQLLTPSKQVTKTTTCICPAHVKTKLLVRSKSSQKSTTTVMLGGQRTAEKTTMSYVTFNGDLTPRAKQQLTTTELIKRAEKLDYYLQLAYGYAKQIEDMAPIATVSSPLVQHAWECRRHVAPPPFRASPEFTHMQYTAVRTQDPINFSRDGYVLRVKECGNDVKVFVTITMYNEPASQLESTLVGLAKGIAYMCEQHGYDYWQHVVISIVADGRSKINPSMLTYLSTLGCFDKPTMVQMSMGIAAEVHLFEATVQMPTATDGLFYPPMQVIFALKEANNGKLHSHLWFFNAFCEQLAPKYTVLVDVGTIPAETSVYRLIRSMERNAQIGGVAGEIAVDRPQFFNPVIAAQHFEYKIANIMDASLQSVFGFIGVLPGAFSAYRYQAIRAIDGEGPLVEYFKSLTASKKELGLFVGNMYLAEDRILCFEILARRDCNWTMHYVKDAIASTDVPETLVDLIKQRRRWLNGSFFAGLFAIWNFGRVWRDTSHSFARKCIFTLQFTYMAVLNVLNWFLLSNLFLAFYYILSLALFYRSPVLLRVTLTMYFVLVGSLIVFALGNKPGRRTAGFYKVSSYIMGFIMLGATAISLFALTGQVHFMDIRPDLVSCSVADWELPAGAVSSIGLVFLSAFSHGEFSILASTIQYYFMLPTFINILGIYAYSNLHDLSWGTKGIDSSHHSGGHTGGTSIKHMVALQLNTANLDVTMEADKQKQSVAAEHEDVDSSFRVFRSVLLLTWLLSNGAWLYMATSFISCSCYLKYLSFTVAVVNIIRFFGAIVFLAFRIMRGATQCAAKVCYLTAAADCLPRFRQDTSNV
;
A
#
# COMPACT_ATOMS: atom_id res chain seq x y z
N MET A 1 -4.86 -52.69 32.09
CA MET A 1 -5.19 -53.83 31.18
C MET A 1 -4.72 -53.41 29.79
N GLN A 2 -3.62 -53.96 29.28
CA GLN A 2 -3.52 -55.28 28.62
C GLN A 2 -4.39 -55.31 27.34
N LEU A 3 -3.85 -55.18 26.12
CA LEU A 3 -2.81 -55.97 25.38
C LEU A 3 -3.44 -57.10 24.56
N LEU A 4 -3.15 -57.12 23.24
CA LEU A 4 -2.43 -58.22 22.56
C LEU A 4 -2.16 -57.92 21.06
N THR A 5 -1.00 -58.37 20.59
CA THR A 5 -0.62 -58.61 19.17
C THR A 5 -0.08 -60.06 19.09
N PRO A 6 -0.06 -60.75 17.91
CA PRO A 6 1.09 -60.72 16.98
C PRO A 6 0.67 -60.76 15.47
N SER A 7 1.41 -60.26 14.47
CA SER A 7 2.78 -60.51 13.95
C SER A 7 2.94 -61.68 12.93
N LYS A 8 3.68 -61.43 11.82
CA LYS A 8 4.32 -62.42 10.93
C LYS A 8 5.38 -61.77 10.01
N GLN A 9 6.26 -62.58 9.41
CA GLN A 9 7.52 -62.18 8.72
C GLN A 9 7.97 -63.24 7.67
N VAL A 10 9.02 -63.07 6.84
CA VAL A 10 10.01 -61.97 6.73
C VAL A 10 9.76 -61.09 5.48
N THR A 11 10.51 -60.96 4.36
CA THR A 11 11.79 -61.53 3.85
C THR A 11 12.44 -60.52 2.85
N LYS A 12 13.74 -60.66 2.53
CA LYS A 12 14.51 -59.75 1.63
C LYS A 12 14.93 -60.43 0.32
N THR A 13 15.00 -59.67 -0.78
CA THR A 13 16.13 -59.77 -1.76
C THR A 13 16.27 -58.52 -2.64
N THR A 14 17.48 -58.34 -3.19
CA THR A 14 17.92 -57.19 -4.00
C THR A 14 18.03 -57.56 -5.48
N THR A 15 17.73 -56.65 -6.42
CA THR A 15 18.62 -56.20 -7.53
C THR A 15 17.87 -55.34 -8.56
N CYS A 16 18.60 -54.46 -9.25
CA CYS A 16 18.14 -53.75 -10.46
C CYS A 16 18.51 -54.54 -11.72
N ILE A 17 17.82 -54.32 -12.84
CA ILE A 17 18.34 -54.37 -14.22
C ILE A 17 17.35 -53.67 -15.16
N CYS A 18 17.86 -52.91 -16.13
CA CYS A 18 17.07 -52.30 -17.22
C CYS A 18 17.35 -53.02 -18.55
N PRO A 19 16.41 -53.00 -19.51
CA PRO A 19 16.75 -53.22 -20.92
C PRO A 19 16.27 -52.12 -21.88
N ALA A 20 17.22 -51.69 -22.72
CA ALA A 20 17.11 -51.36 -24.15
C ALA A 20 16.05 -50.38 -24.71
N HIS A 21 16.59 -49.32 -25.33
CA HIS A 21 16.10 -48.54 -26.47
C HIS A 21 14.94 -49.09 -27.34
N VAL A 22 14.05 -48.17 -27.72
CA VAL A 22 13.49 -48.07 -29.10
C VAL A 22 13.67 -46.63 -29.61
N LYS A 23 13.87 -46.45 -30.92
CA LYS A 23 14.05 -45.14 -31.58
C LYS A 23 12.77 -44.72 -32.33
N THR A 24 12.45 -43.43 -32.30
CA THR A 24 11.52 -42.84 -33.28
C THR A 24 12.09 -41.53 -33.82
N LYS A 25 12.05 -41.34 -35.15
CA LYS A 25 12.51 -40.11 -35.82
C LYS A 25 11.37 -39.09 -35.92
N LEU A 26 11.68 -37.80 -35.82
CA LEU A 26 10.96 -36.75 -36.53
C LEU A 26 11.96 -35.88 -37.31
N LEU A 27 11.60 -35.52 -38.54
CA LEU A 27 12.41 -34.74 -39.47
C LEU A 27 11.79 -33.36 -39.64
N VAL A 28 12.58 -32.30 -39.47
CA VAL A 28 12.19 -30.93 -39.86
C VAL A 28 12.74 -30.64 -41.26
N ARG A 29 11.91 -30.04 -42.11
CA ARG A 29 12.18 -29.86 -43.56
C ARG A 29 12.62 -28.42 -43.83
N SER A 30 13.67 -28.25 -44.64
CA SER A 30 14.24 -26.94 -44.97
C SER A 30 13.43 -26.17 -46.02
N LYS A 31 13.45 -24.84 -45.91
CA LYS A 31 13.33 -23.87 -47.03
C LYS A 31 14.25 -22.67 -46.76
N SER A 32 14.51 -21.88 -47.79
CA SER A 32 15.72 -21.07 -47.94
C SER A 32 15.47 -19.61 -48.31
N SER A 33 16.37 -18.74 -47.82
CA SER A 33 16.90 -17.53 -48.48
C SER A 33 15.94 -16.53 -49.14
N GLN A 34 15.97 -15.29 -48.63
CA GLN A 34 16.22 -14.12 -49.48
C GLN A 34 16.90 -12.99 -48.70
N LYS A 35 17.52 -12.04 -49.40
CA LYS A 35 18.30 -10.91 -48.84
C LYS A 35 17.62 -9.57 -49.11
N SER A 36 17.76 -8.63 -48.20
CA SER A 36 17.91 -7.20 -48.56
C SER A 36 18.83 -6.50 -47.55
N THR A 37 19.58 -5.49 -48.01
CA THR A 37 20.63 -4.83 -47.25
C THR A 37 20.14 -3.49 -46.70
N THR A 38 20.67 -3.04 -45.57
CA THR A 38 20.63 -1.61 -45.21
C THR A 38 22.01 -1.20 -44.71
N THR A 39 22.66 -0.30 -45.46
CA THR A 39 24.03 0.16 -45.20
C THR A 39 23.98 1.48 -44.45
N VAL A 40 24.65 1.57 -43.30
CA VAL A 40 24.99 2.84 -42.67
C VAL A 40 26.49 3.07 -42.84
N MET A 41 26.85 4.10 -43.61
CA MET A 41 28.24 4.52 -43.80
C MET A 41 28.67 5.47 -42.68
N LEU A 42 29.81 5.20 -42.06
CA LEU A 42 30.58 6.17 -41.29
C LEU A 42 31.97 6.29 -41.91
N GLY A 43 32.25 7.45 -42.52
CA GLY A 43 33.57 7.78 -43.06
C GLY A 43 34.39 8.58 -42.05
N GLY A 44 35.68 8.26 -41.91
CA GLY A 44 36.58 8.95 -40.99
C GLY A 44 37.85 8.18 -40.67
N GLN A 45 38.81 8.13 -41.60
CA GLN A 45 40.21 7.80 -41.28
C GLN A 45 40.81 8.96 -40.47
N ARG A 46 41.87 8.84 -39.65
CA ARG A 46 43.10 8.02 -39.68
C ARG A 46 43.56 7.76 -38.21
N THR A 47 44.60 7.02 -37.85
CA THR A 47 45.68 6.31 -38.58
C THR A 47 45.82 4.87 -38.08
N ALA A 48 46.42 4.00 -38.88
CA ALA A 48 46.88 2.68 -38.45
C ALA A 48 48.22 2.36 -39.12
N GLU A 49 49.30 2.24 -38.34
CA GLU A 49 50.56 1.67 -38.82
C GLU A 49 50.53 0.15 -38.71
N LYS A 50 51.18 -0.52 -39.66
CA LYS A 50 51.32 -1.97 -39.69
C LYS A 50 52.66 -2.36 -39.08
N THR A 51 52.65 -3.16 -38.02
CA THR A 51 53.79 -4.00 -37.67
C THR A 51 53.35 -5.45 -37.65
N THR A 52 53.72 -6.20 -38.69
CA THR A 52 53.57 -7.66 -38.73
C THR A 52 54.51 -8.25 -37.70
N MET A 53 54.01 -8.96 -36.68
CA MET A 53 54.87 -9.66 -35.72
C MET A 53 54.67 -11.16 -35.75
N SER A 54 55.79 -11.83 -36.01
CA SER A 54 56.11 -13.25 -36.07
C SER A 54 55.20 -14.20 -35.27
N TYR A 55 54.79 -15.30 -35.90
CA TYR A 55 54.46 -16.53 -35.17
C TYR A 55 55.72 -17.03 -34.45
N VAL A 56 55.76 -16.93 -33.13
CA VAL A 56 56.79 -17.62 -32.33
C VAL A 56 56.36 -19.08 -32.15
N THR A 57 56.98 -19.98 -32.90
CA THR A 57 56.79 -21.42 -32.75
C THR A 57 57.45 -21.91 -31.45
N PHE A 58 56.67 -22.01 -30.37
CA PHE A 58 57.09 -22.74 -29.18
C PHE A 58 57.04 -24.26 -29.43
N ASN A 59 58.09 -24.78 -30.05
CA ASN A 59 58.45 -26.19 -29.91
C ASN A 59 59.05 -26.36 -28.50
N GLY A 60 58.23 -26.84 -27.56
CA GLY A 60 58.65 -27.25 -26.23
C GLY A 60 57.67 -28.28 -25.71
N ASP A 61 58.18 -29.44 -25.27
CA ASP A 61 57.36 -30.61 -24.96
C ASP A 61 56.48 -30.41 -23.71
N LEU A 62 55.24 -29.98 -23.94
CA LEU A 62 54.19 -30.00 -22.93
C LEU A 62 53.67 -31.43 -22.75
N THR A 63 53.92 -31.98 -21.55
CA THR A 63 53.57 -33.36 -21.17
C THR A 63 52.09 -33.72 -21.44
N PRO A 64 51.76 -35.01 -21.69
CA PRO A 64 50.46 -35.42 -22.24
C PRO A 64 49.31 -35.43 -21.22
N ARG A 65 49.04 -34.27 -20.59
CA ARG A 65 48.01 -34.11 -19.54
C ARG A 65 47.13 -32.86 -19.67
N ALA A 66 47.21 -32.13 -20.79
CA ALA A 66 46.58 -30.81 -20.96
C ALA A 66 45.40 -30.75 -21.98
N LYS A 67 44.85 -31.90 -22.44
CA LYS A 67 43.64 -31.95 -23.28
C LYS A 67 42.71 -33.13 -22.93
N GLN A 68 42.11 -33.09 -21.73
CA GLN A 68 40.86 -33.83 -21.48
C GLN A 68 39.67 -32.88 -21.68
N GLN A 69 38.99 -33.01 -22.82
CA GLN A 69 37.63 -32.48 -22.95
C GLN A 69 36.73 -33.32 -22.04
N LEU A 70 36.25 -32.71 -20.95
CA LEU A 70 35.32 -33.36 -20.04
C LEU A 70 34.02 -33.67 -20.77
N THR A 71 33.56 -34.92 -20.66
CA THR A 71 32.28 -35.31 -21.24
C THR A 71 31.14 -34.59 -20.53
N THR A 72 30.03 -34.30 -21.23
CA THR A 72 28.88 -33.59 -20.64
C THR A 72 28.36 -34.27 -19.37
N THR A 73 28.37 -35.61 -19.34
CA THR A 73 28.03 -36.44 -18.18
C THR A 73 28.94 -36.19 -16.96
N GLU A 74 30.19 -35.82 -17.19
CA GLU A 74 31.18 -35.58 -16.15
C GLU A 74 31.20 -34.12 -15.68
N LEU A 75 30.79 -33.18 -16.54
CA LEU A 75 30.42 -31.81 -16.12
C LEU A 75 29.17 -31.84 -15.23
N ILE A 76 28.12 -32.58 -15.61
CA ILE A 76 26.91 -32.76 -14.78
C ILE A 76 27.28 -33.32 -13.40
N LYS A 77 28.08 -34.39 -13.32
CA LYS A 77 28.58 -34.93 -12.04
C LYS A 77 29.43 -33.95 -11.22
N ARG A 78 30.10 -32.99 -11.86
CA ARG A 78 30.83 -31.93 -11.15
C ARG A 78 29.89 -30.84 -10.64
N ALA A 79 28.84 -30.49 -11.39
CA ALA A 79 27.79 -29.58 -10.95
C ALA A 79 26.97 -30.16 -9.79
N GLU A 80 26.53 -31.42 -9.88
CA GLU A 80 25.87 -32.18 -8.79
C GLU A 80 26.75 -32.20 -7.52
N LYS A 81 28.06 -32.42 -7.69
CA LYS A 81 29.00 -32.44 -6.55
C LYS A 81 29.28 -31.04 -5.99
N LEU A 82 29.25 -29.99 -6.82
CA LEU A 82 29.39 -28.60 -6.39
C LEU A 82 28.14 -28.14 -5.61
N ASP A 83 26.95 -28.47 -6.10
CA ASP A 83 25.68 -28.24 -5.40
C ASP A 83 25.64 -28.98 -4.05
N TYR A 84 26.04 -30.26 -4.02
CA TYR A 84 26.20 -31.00 -2.77
C TYR A 84 27.16 -30.30 -1.79
N TYR A 85 28.32 -29.80 -2.24
CA TYR A 85 29.24 -29.08 -1.37
C TYR A 85 28.73 -27.68 -0.97
N LEU A 86 27.94 -27.01 -1.81
CA LEU A 86 27.26 -25.76 -1.47
C LEU A 86 26.19 -25.99 -0.40
N GLN A 87 25.32 -26.98 -0.57
CA GLN A 87 24.33 -27.38 0.44
C GLN A 87 24.99 -27.78 1.77
N LEU A 88 26.11 -28.51 1.71
CA LEU A 88 26.90 -28.86 2.88
C LEU A 88 27.50 -27.61 3.56
N ALA A 89 28.03 -26.65 2.77
CA ALA A 89 28.57 -25.39 3.29
C ALA A 89 27.48 -24.49 3.88
N TYR A 90 26.29 -24.41 3.28
CA TYR A 90 25.12 -23.76 3.87
C TYR A 90 24.66 -24.44 5.16
N GLY A 91 24.69 -25.78 5.21
CA GLY A 91 24.42 -26.55 6.43
C GLY A 91 25.38 -26.22 7.56
N TYR A 92 26.69 -26.17 7.28
CA TYR A 92 27.70 -25.77 8.27
C TYR A 92 27.61 -24.28 8.65
N ALA A 93 27.34 -23.39 7.69
CA ALA A 93 27.15 -21.96 7.97
C ALA A 93 25.95 -21.75 8.90
N LYS A 94 24.85 -22.47 8.68
CA LYS A 94 23.69 -22.45 9.58
C LYS A 94 24.00 -23.04 10.95
N GLN A 95 24.74 -24.15 11.04
CA GLN A 95 25.18 -24.68 12.34
C GLN A 95 26.08 -23.70 13.10
N ILE A 96 26.89 -22.90 12.39
CA ILE A 96 27.69 -21.82 12.99
C ILE A 96 26.80 -20.64 13.40
N GLU A 97 25.73 -20.34 12.66
CA GLU A 97 24.72 -19.34 13.01
C GLU A 97 23.94 -19.73 14.27
N ASP A 98 23.40 -20.95 14.32
CA ASP A 98 22.69 -21.55 15.46
C ASP A 98 23.58 -21.62 16.74
N MET A 99 24.91 -21.65 16.58
CA MET A 99 25.90 -21.61 17.68
C MET A 99 26.51 -20.23 17.95
N ALA A 100 26.22 -19.21 17.14
CA ALA A 100 26.78 -17.87 17.32
C ALA A 100 25.96 -17.07 18.33
N PRO A 101 26.51 -16.67 19.49
CA PRO A 101 25.74 -15.96 20.50
C PRO A 101 25.11 -14.67 19.94
N ILE A 102 23.86 -14.43 20.34
CA ILE A 102 23.14 -13.18 20.05
C ILE A 102 23.74 -12.11 20.96
N ALA A 103 24.78 -11.45 20.42
CA ALA A 103 25.48 -10.37 21.10
C ALA A 103 24.61 -9.10 21.09
N THR A 104 23.91 -8.88 22.19
CA THR A 104 23.18 -7.64 22.50
C THR A 104 24.12 -6.62 23.12
N VAL A 105 24.14 -5.39 22.62
CA VAL A 105 24.99 -4.30 23.14
C VAL A 105 24.12 -3.26 23.83
N SER A 106 24.37 -3.00 25.11
CA SER A 106 23.72 -1.93 25.86
C SER A 106 24.63 -0.71 25.95
N SER A 107 24.11 0.48 25.65
CA SER A 107 24.87 1.73 25.61
C SER A 107 24.08 2.87 26.27
N PRO A 108 24.68 3.74 27.11
CA PRO A 108 24.00 4.84 27.82
C PRO A 108 23.60 6.02 26.89
N LEU A 109 23.30 5.74 25.62
CA LEU A 109 22.97 6.72 24.60
C LEU A 109 21.74 7.58 24.95
N VAL A 110 20.73 7.00 25.61
CA VAL A 110 19.51 7.73 26.02
C VAL A 110 19.86 8.79 27.06
N GLN A 111 20.72 8.45 28.02
CA GLN A 111 21.23 9.40 29.01
C GLN A 111 21.97 10.56 28.33
N HIS A 112 22.96 10.28 27.48
CA HIS A 112 23.69 11.32 26.76
C HIS A 112 22.79 12.20 25.86
N ALA A 113 21.75 11.60 25.25
CA ALA A 113 20.80 12.31 24.39
C ALA A 113 19.94 13.38 25.11
N TRP A 114 19.77 13.30 26.44
CA TRP A 114 19.20 14.39 27.24
C TRP A 114 20.25 15.24 27.97
N GLU A 115 21.39 14.69 28.40
CA GLU A 115 22.51 15.47 28.96
C GLU A 115 23.05 16.54 27.99
N CYS A 116 23.07 16.25 26.69
CA CYS A 116 23.49 17.23 25.68
C CYS A 116 22.50 18.41 25.49
N ARG A 117 21.26 18.32 26.00
CA ARG A 117 20.20 19.34 25.80
C ARG A 117 20.29 20.47 26.82
N ARG A 118 21.37 21.27 26.75
CA ARG A 118 21.72 22.38 27.68
C ARG A 118 20.63 23.43 28.00
N HIS A 119 19.50 23.42 27.31
CA HIS A 119 18.40 24.38 27.46
C HIS A 119 17.06 23.72 27.84
N VAL A 120 17.03 22.42 28.15
CA VAL A 120 15.84 21.69 28.60
C VAL A 120 16.11 21.12 29.98
N ALA A 121 15.11 21.14 30.88
CA ALA A 121 15.24 20.49 32.18
C ALA A 121 15.49 18.97 32.01
N PRO A 122 16.19 18.30 32.94
CA PRO A 122 16.39 16.86 32.88
C PRO A 122 15.04 16.11 32.98
N PRO A 123 14.86 14.99 32.26
CA PRO A 123 13.60 14.25 32.25
C PRO A 123 13.24 13.67 33.63
N PRO A 124 11.96 13.39 33.90
CA PRO A 124 11.52 12.89 35.21
C PRO A 124 12.15 11.52 35.55
N PHE A 125 12.11 10.55 34.65
CA PHE A 125 12.63 9.20 34.90
C PHE A 125 14.10 9.08 34.48
N ARG A 126 14.98 8.80 35.46
CA ARG A 126 16.44 8.74 35.26
C ARG A 126 17.17 7.60 35.99
N ALA A 127 16.50 6.90 36.91
CA ALA A 127 17.17 5.96 37.84
C ALA A 127 17.28 4.50 37.31
N SER A 128 16.42 4.10 36.36
CA SER A 128 16.45 2.75 35.79
C SER A 128 17.39 2.67 34.57
N PRO A 129 18.05 1.52 34.32
CA PRO A 129 18.67 1.19 33.03
C PRO A 129 17.75 1.47 31.84
N GLU A 130 16.43 1.31 32.02
CA GLU A 130 15.42 1.52 30.98
C GLU A 130 15.45 2.93 30.36
N PHE A 131 15.62 3.98 31.18
CA PHE A 131 15.58 5.39 30.75
C PHE A 131 16.97 5.99 30.47
N THR A 132 18.02 5.18 30.59
CA THR A 132 19.42 5.59 30.43
C THR A 132 20.10 4.87 29.26
N HIS A 133 19.76 3.60 29.04
CA HIS A 133 20.39 2.75 28.03
C HIS A 133 19.49 2.50 26.82
N MET A 134 20.14 2.41 25.66
CA MET A 134 19.62 1.88 24.41
C MET A 134 20.24 0.49 24.18
N GLN A 135 19.42 -0.46 23.74
CA GLN A 135 19.78 -1.87 23.54
C GLN A 135 19.83 -2.16 22.03
N TYR A 136 21.01 -2.51 21.52
CA TYR A 136 21.25 -2.85 20.12
C TYR A 136 21.35 -4.36 19.90
N THR A 137 20.65 -4.88 18.89
CA THR A 137 20.69 -6.29 18.49
C THR A 137 20.84 -6.42 16.97
N ALA A 138 21.84 -7.16 16.52
CA ALA A 138 22.08 -7.46 15.10
C ALA A 138 21.32 -8.72 14.67
N VAL A 139 20.14 -8.54 14.04
CA VAL A 139 19.25 -9.64 13.62
C VAL A 139 19.69 -10.19 12.26
N ARG A 140 19.95 -11.50 12.20
CA ARG A 140 20.49 -12.20 11.01
C ARG A 140 19.45 -13.10 10.31
N THR A 141 18.37 -13.45 11.03
CA THR A 141 17.21 -14.20 10.52
C THR A 141 16.68 -13.61 9.21
N GLN A 142 16.71 -14.41 8.14
CA GLN A 142 16.27 -14.00 6.80
C GLN A 142 14.74 -13.98 6.63
N ASP A 143 14.02 -14.88 7.32
CA ASP A 143 12.55 -14.95 7.32
C ASP A 143 12.00 -14.52 8.69
N PRO A 144 11.33 -13.35 8.80
CA PRO A 144 10.85 -12.78 10.06
C PRO A 144 10.00 -13.71 10.92
N ILE A 145 9.31 -14.69 10.31
CA ILE A 145 8.48 -15.68 11.04
C ILE A 145 9.33 -16.46 12.06
N ASN A 146 10.62 -16.65 11.78
CA ASN A 146 11.51 -17.44 12.64
C ASN A 146 12.17 -16.63 13.76
N PHE A 147 11.99 -15.30 13.82
CA PHE A 147 12.68 -14.39 14.77
C PHE A 147 12.71 -14.90 16.22
N SER A 148 11.56 -15.33 16.74
CA SER A 148 11.46 -15.87 18.12
C SER A 148 12.02 -17.29 18.27
N ARG A 149 12.06 -18.09 17.20
CA ARG A 149 12.58 -19.47 17.20
C ARG A 149 14.10 -19.48 17.09
N ASP A 150 14.66 -18.54 16.34
CA ASP A 150 16.10 -18.34 16.15
C ASP A 150 16.76 -17.61 17.35
N GLY A 151 16.01 -17.41 18.44
CA GLY A 151 16.52 -16.98 19.75
C GLY A 151 16.47 -15.48 20.06
N TYR A 152 16.01 -14.63 19.13
CA TYR A 152 15.95 -13.19 19.36
C TYR A 152 14.80 -12.82 20.30
N VAL A 153 15.08 -11.97 21.29
CA VAL A 153 14.09 -11.44 22.26
C VAL A 153 14.11 -9.92 22.21
N LEU A 154 12.92 -9.32 22.18
CA LEU A 154 12.71 -7.87 22.31
C LEU A 154 12.79 -7.45 23.77
N ARG A 155 13.51 -6.38 24.07
CA ARG A 155 13.67 -5.78 25.40
C ARG A 155 12.34 -5.58 26.14
N VAL A 156 11.30 -5.16 25.43
CA VAL A 156 9.94 -4.98 26.01
C VAL A 156 9.42 -6.26 26.68
N LYS A 157 9.76 -7.43 26.12
CA LYS A 157 9.40 -8.74 26.67
C LYS A 157 10.29 -9.13 27.86
N GLU A 158 11.57 -8.75 27.82
CA GLU A 158 12.50 -8.92 28.95
C GLU A 158 12.07 -8.08 30.17
N CYS A 159 11.50 -6.90 29.93
CA CYS A 159 10.87 -6.05 30.96
C CYS A 159 9.55 -6.62 31.52
N GLY A 160 8.96 -7.65 30.91
CA GLY A 160 7.70 -8.26 31.36
C GLY A 160 6.43 -7.43 31.11
N ASN A 161 6.48 -6.44 30.21
CA ASN A 161 5.36 -5.52 29.97
C ASN A 161 4.21 -6.17 29.17
N ASP A 162 2.98 -6.06 29.69
CA ASP A 162 1.73 -6.51 29.04
C ASP A 162 1.34 -5.53 27.90
N VAL A 163 1.65 -5.87 26.65
CA VAL A 163 1.45 -4.97 25.50
C VAL A 163 -0.01 -4.99 25.03
N LYS A 164 -0.74 -3.89 25.26
CA LYS A 164 -2.15 -3.75 24.83
C LYS A 164 -2.28 -3.09 23.48
N VAL A 165 -1.39 -2.14 23.17
CA VAL A 165 -1.41 -1.37 21.91
C VAL A 165 0.00 -1.32 21.33
N PHE A 166 0.18 -1.94 20.16
CA PHE A 166 1.45 -1.88 19.43
C PHE A 166 1.26 -1.05 18.15
N VAL A 167 1.91 0.10 18.07
CA VAL A 167 1.89 1.02 16.93
C VAL A 167 3.09 0.73 16.04
N THR A 168 2.91 0.69 14.72
CA THR A 168 4.02 0.69 13.76
C THR A 168 4.02 1.95 12.91
N ILE A 169 5.22 2.48 12.66
CA ILE A 169 5.51 3.57 11.74
C ILE A 169 6.38 2.99 10.63
N THR A 170 5.86 2.88 9.40
CA THR A 170 6.67 2.47 8.24
C THR A 170 7.33 3.67 7.57
N MET A 171 8.57 3.48 7.08
CA MET A 171 9.48 4.56 6.76
C MET A 171 10.50 4.14 5.68
N TYR A 172 10.86 5.03 4.76
CA TYR A 172 11.77 4.72 3.64
C TYR A 172 12.86 5.79 3.43
N ASN A 173 12.51 7.04 3.09
CA ASN A 173 13.49 8.12 2.84
C ASN A 173 12.99 9.53 3.22
N GLU A 174 11.95 9.59 4.02
CA GLU A 174 11.28 10.80 4.46
C GLU A 174 12.20 11.68 5.33
N PRO A 175 12.00 13.02 5.37
CA PRO A 175 12.79 13.91 6.22
C PRO A 175 12.43 13.72 7.69
N ALA A 176 13.38 14.01 8.60
CA ALA A 176 13.19 13.89 10.05
C ALA A 176 11.92 14.57 10.58
N SER A 177 11.55 15.73 10.03
CA SER A 177 10.38 16.51 10.44
C SER A 177 9.04 15.78 10.27
N GLN A 178 8.94 14.82 9.34
CA GLN A 178 7.75 13.99 9.19
C GLN A 178 7.64 12.97 10.34
N LEU A 179 8.73 12.30 10.71
CA LEU A 179 8.76 11.38 11.86
C LEU A 179 8.58 12.12 13.19
N GLU A 180 9.22 13.28 13.36
CA GLU A 180 9.05 14.14 14.52
C GLU A 180 7.58 14.53 14.74
N SER A 181 6.90 14.95 13.67
CA SER A 181 5.48 15.32 13.73
C SER A 181 4.59 14.11 14.07
N THR A 182 4.86 12.93 13.48
CA THR A 182 4.16 11.68 13.82
C THR A 182 4.37 11.29 15.30
N LEU A 183 5.61 11.34 15.79
CA LEU A 183 5.94 10.98 17.18
C LEU A 183 5.33 11.97 18.19
N VAL A 184 5.29 13.27 17.91
CA VAL A 184 4.59 14.25 18.76
C VAL A 184 3.07 13.99 18.79
N GLY A 185 2.47 13.58 17.66
CA GLY A 185 1.07 13.14 17.64
C GLY A 185 0.81 11.91 18.50
N LEU A 186 1.69 10.91 18.43
CA LEU A 186 1.60 9.69 19.24
C LEU A 186 1.91 9.93 20.73
N ALA A 187 2.85 10.81 21.07
CA ALA A 187 3.17 11.18 22.45
C ALA A 187 1.97 11.85 23.16
N LYS A 188 1.25 12.72 22.43
CA LYS A 188 -0.06 13.26 22.86
C LYS A 188 -1.11 12.16 23.00
N GLY A 189 -1.14 11.22 22.06
CA GLY A 189 -1.96 10.01 22.13
C GLY A 189 -1.74 9.18 23.39
N ILE A 190 -0.48 9.00 23.79
CA ILE A 190 -0.09 8.27 25.00
C ILE A 190 -0.46 9.08 26.25
N ALA A 191 -0.18 10.39 26.29
CA ALA A 191 -0.60 11.27 27.38
C ALA A 191 -2.11 11.18 27.64
N TYR A 192 -2.94 11.26 26.60
CA TYR A 192 -4.39 11.11 26.74
C TYR A 192 -4.80 9.71 27.22
N MET A 193 -4.12 8.64 26.79
CA MET A 193 -4.39 7.29 27.33
C MET A 193 -4.01 7.16 28.81
N CYS A 194 -2.90 7.76 29.23
CA CYS A 194 -2.49 7.84 30.64
C CYS A 194 -3.51 8.62 31.49
N GLU A 195 -4.09 9.72 30.98
CA GLU A 195 -5.18 10.44 31.66
C GLU A 195 -6.45 9.58 31.84
N GLN A 196 -6.78 8.70 30.88
CA GLN A 196 -7.98 7.86 30.94
C GLN A 196 -7.80 6.56 31.77
N HIS A 197 -6.56 6.11 31.99
CA HIS A 197 -6.26 4.79 32.57
C HIS A 197 -5.25 4.76 33.72
N GLY A 198 -4.67 5.90 34.10
CA GLY A 198 -3.59 6.00 35.09
C GLY A 198 -2.23 6.20 34.42
N TYR A 199 -1.31 6.88 35.10
CA TYR A 199 -0.07 7.37 34.50
C TYR A 199 0.74 6.26 33.81
N ASP A 200 0.90 5.12 34.47
CA ASP A 200 1.76 4.01 34.00
C ASP A 200 1.20 3.24 32.78
N TYR A 201 0.03 3.63 32.25
CA TYR A 201 -0.54 3.01 31.05
C TYR A 201 0.37 3.09 29.82
N TRP A 202 1.38 3.99 29.80
CA TRP A 202 2.42 4.03 28.76
C TRP A 202 3.18 2.70 28.63
N GLN A 203 3.31 1.91 29.71
CA GLN A 203 3.95 0.59 29.70
C GLN A 203 3.19 -0.42 28.82
N HIS A 204 1.89 -0.22 28.62
CA HIS A 204 1.05 -1.03 27.76
C HIS A 204 1.09 -0.60 26.27
N VAL A 205 1.86 0.44 25.93
CA VAL A 205 1.96 1.01 24.59
C VAL A 205 3.41 0.94 24.07
N VAL A 206 3.57 0.39 22.87
CA VAL A 206 4.87 0.23 22.19
C VAL A 206 4.79 0.85 20.80
N ILE A 207 5.89 1.45 20.34
CA ILE A 207 6.01 2.03 18.99
C ILE A 207 7.19 1.36 18.26
N SER A 208 6.94 0.61 17.19
CA SER A 208 7.99 0.18 16.27
C SER A 208 8.15 1.16 15.12
N ILE A 209 9.38 1.57 14.83
CA ILE A 209 9.73 2.39 13.66
C ILE A 209 10.50 1.49 12.70
N VAL A 210 9.93 1.14 11.55
CA VAL A 210 10.55 0.19 10.60
C VAL A 210 11.02 0.90 9.34
N ALA A 211 12.34 1.05 9.22
CA ALA A 211 13.02 1.68 8.10
C ALA A 211 13.42 0.67 7.01
N ASP A 212 13.04 0.97 5.77
CA ASP A 212 13.18 0.11 4.60
C ASP A 212 14.46 0.41 3.78
N GLY A 213 15.59 -0.06 4.30
CA GLY A 213 16.90 -0.04 3.62
C GLY A 213 17.87 1.03 4.13
N ARG A 214 18.93 0.61 4.83
CA ARG A 214 19.98 1.47 5.41
C ARG A 214 20.66 2.41 4.40
N SER A 215 20.72 2.01 3.13
CA SER A 215 21.28 2.84 2.05
C SER A 215 20.30 3.86 1.45
N LYS A 216 19.01 3.82 1.83
CA LYS A 216 17.93 4.66 1.28
C LYS A 216 17.40 5.69 2.28
N ILE A 217 17.52 5.42 3.59
CA ILE A 217 17.07 6.33 4.65
C ILE A 217 17.71 7.72 4.56
N ASN A 218 16.93 8.74 4.94
CA ASN A 218 17.36 10.12 4.90
C ASN A 218 18.44 10.40 5.97
N PRO A 219 19.58 11.06 5.65
CA PRO A 219 20.60 11.38 6.65
C PRO A 219 20.09 12.20 7.84
N SER A 220 19.13 13.11 7.62
CA SER A 220 18.52 13.90 8.71
C SER A 220 17.81 13.03 9.75
N MET A 221 17.21 11.93 9.30
CA MET A 221 16.38 11.04 10.10
C MET A 221 17.21 10.17 11.03
N LEU A 222 18.39 9.70 10.58
CA LEU A 222 19.36 9.05 11.46
C LEU A 222 19.89 10.01 12.53
N THR A 223 20.22 11.25 12.16
CA THR A 223 20.65 12.28 13.13
C THR A 223 19.58 12.55 14.19
N TYR A 224 18.32 12.67 13.78
CA TYR A 224 17.19 12.86 14.69
C TYR A 224 17.00 11.66 15.64
N LEU A 225 17.07 10.43 15.13
CA LEU A 225 16.98 9.21 15.94
C LEU A 225 18.14 9.09 16.95
N SER A 226 19.36 9.50 16.59
CA SER A 226 20.46 9.61 17.56
C SER A 226 20.19 10.69 18.61
N THR A 227 19.63 11.84 18.24
CA THR A 227 19.24 12.91 19.19
C THR A 227 18.07 12.50 20.11
N LEU A 228 17.26 11.51 19.74
CA LEU A 228 16.28 10.87 20.62
C LEU A 228 16.87 9.78 21.54
N GLY A 229 18.06 9.26 21.24
CA GLY A 229 18.62 8.07 21.90
C GLY A 229 18.16 6.73 21.30
N CYS A 230 17.53 6.74 20.12
CA CYS A 230 17.00 5.56 19.43
C CYS A 230 17.93 4.94 18.38
N PHE A 231 19.10 5.54 18.11
CA PHE A 231 20.02 5.05 17.06
C PHE A 231 21.47 5.43 17.37
N ASP A 232 22.37 4.44 17.37
CA ASP A 232 23.81 4.67 17.41
C ASP A 232 24.51 4.02 16.20
N LYS A 233 25.30 4.81 15.46
CA LYS A 233 25.99 4.34 14.26
C LYS A 233 27.28 3.56 14.55
N PRO A 234 28.18 3.99 15.47
CA PRO A 234 29.36 3.21 15.87
C PRO A 234 29.06 1.80 16.38
N THR A 235 27.95 1.59 17.09
CA THR A 235 27.53 0.29 17.63
C THR A 235 27.06 -0.70 16.54
N MET A 236 26.84 -0.25 15.30
CA MET A 236 26.32 -1.09 14.20
C MET A 236 27.33 -2.15 13.71
N VAL A 237 27.12 -3.40 14.12
CA VAL A 237 27.79 -4.57 13.53
C VAL A 237 27.04 -5.00 12.25
N GLN A 238 27.58 -4.64 11.08
CA GLN A 238 27.04 -5.02 9.76
C GLN A 238 27.28 -6.50 9.42
N MET A 239 28.41 -7.06 9.83
CA MET A 239 28.75 -8.48 9.67
C MET A 239 29.38 -9.01 10.96
N SER A 240 28.96 -10.19 11.40
CA SER A 240 29.58 -10.92 12.51
C SER A 240 29.83 -12.37 12.09
N MET A 241 31.05 -12.86 12.33
CA MET A 241 31.54 -14.18 11.87
C MET A 241 31.29 -14.52 10.39
N GLY A 242 31.16 -13.49 9.53
CA GLY A 242 30.91 -13.63 8.09
C GLY A 242 29.44 -13.60 7.66
N ILE A 243 28.50 -13.60 8.62
CA ILE A 243 27.06 -13.45 8.36
C ILE A 243 26.69 -11.97 8.47
N ALA A 244 25.90 -11.47 7.52
CA ALA A 244 25.38 -10.10 7.53
C ALA A 244 24.13 -9.97 8.40
N ALA A 245 23.87 -8.78 8.96
CA ALA A 245 22.58 -8.47 9.54
C ALA A 245 21.53 -8.22 8.42
N GLU A 246 20.32 -8.72 8.59
CA GLU A 246 19.16 -8.33 7.75
C GLU A 246 18.45 -7.12 8.37
N VAL A 247 18.38 -7.06 9.71
CA VAL A 247 17.83 -5.92 10.48
C VAL A 247 18.74 -5.54 11.63
N HIS A 248 18.99 -4.24 11.77
CA HIS A 248 19.56 -3.63 12.95
C HIS A 248 18.44 -3.16 13.87
N LEU A 249 18.33 -3.77 15.06
CA LEU A 249 17.33 -3.43 16.07
C LEU A 249 17.96 -2.51 17.12
N PHE A 250 17.24 -1.45 17.50
CA PHE A 250 17.60 -0.52 18.58
C PHE A 250 16.38 -0.29 19.47
N GLU A 251 16.45 -0.64 20.75
CA GLU A 251 15.34 -0.56 21.69
C GLU A 251 15.65 0.41 22.85
N ALA A 252 14.79 1.41 23.03
CA ALA A 252 14.96 2.47 24.04
C ALA A 252 13.61 2.98 24.55
N THR A 253 13.54 3.38 25.83
CA THR A 253 12.39 4.09 26.38
C THR A 253 12.71 5.59 26.43
N VAL A 254 12.08 6.38 25.55
CA VAL A 254 12.39 7.80 25.35
C VAL A 254 11.39 8.71 26.04
N GLN A 255 11.85 9.87 26.51
CA GLN A 255 11.02 10.93 27.12
C GLN A 255 11.13 12.19 26.27
N MET A 256 10.06 12.55 25.56
CA MET A 256 10.03 13.75 24.72
C MET A 256 9.57 14.98 25.52
N PRO A 257 10.27 16.13 25.43
CA PRO A 257 9.78 17.37 26.01
C PRO A 257 8.52 17.86 25.28
N THR A 258 7.68 18.60 25.99
CA THR A 258 6.54 19.32 25.40
C THR A 258 6.99 20.68 24.87
N ALA A 259 6.04 21.50 24.39
CA ALA A 259 6.29 22.90 24.04
C ALA A 259 6.34 23.84 25.27
N THR A 260 6.22 23.31 26.49
CA THR A 260 6.33 24.05 27.75
C THR A 260 7.59 23.59 28.48
N ASP A 261 8.49 24.54 28.78
CA ASP A 261 9.77 24.25 29.43
C ASP A 261 9.58 23.48 30.76
N GLY A 262 10.36 22.42 30.93
CA GLY A 262 10.30 21.55 32.10
C GLY A 262 9.22 20.45 32.06
N LEU A 263 8.23 20.54 31.17
CA LEU A 263 7.17 19.54 31.06
C LEU A 263 7.48 18.51 29.95
N PHE A 264 7.32 17.23 30.26
CA PHE A 264 7.55 16.09 29.36
C PHE A 264 6.26 15.32 29.10
N TYR A 265 6.13 14.71 27.92
CA TYR A 265 5.15 13.65 27.67
C TYR A 265 5.53 12.38 28.48
N PRO A 266 4.59 11.45 28.73
CA PRO A 266 4.93 10.16 29.32
C PRO A 266 5.99 9.40 28.49
N PRO A 267 6.76 8.49 29.12
CA PRO A 267 7.77 7.72 28.40
C PRO A 267 7.16 6.89 27.26
N MET A 268 7.92 6.72 26.17
CA MET A 268 7.51 5.91 25.02
C MET A 268 8.52 4.78 24.78
N GLN A 269 8.05 3.54 24.79
CA GLN A 269 8.85 2.37 24.41
C GLN A 269 9.00 2.33 22.89
N VAL A 270 10.21 2.53 22.38
CA VAL A 270 10.52 2.61 20.95
C VAL A 270 11.42 1.46 20.52
N ILE A 271 10.97 0.75 19.49
CA ILE A 271 11.72 -0.31 18.79
C ILE A 271 12.05 0.20 17.38
N PHE A 272 13.26 0.71 17.16
CA PHE A 272 13.72 1.12 15.83
C PHE A 272 14.35 -0.08 15.11
N ALA A 273 13.75 -0.50 14.00
CA ALA A 273 14.19 -1.60 13.16
C ALA A 273 14.66 -1.07 11.80
N LEU A 274 15.95 -1.12 11.55
CA LEU A 274 16.59 -0.62 10.34
C LEU A 274 17.05 -1.80 9.45
N LYS A 275 16.27 -2.10 8.41
CA LYS A 275 16.57 -3.15 7.43
C LYS A 275 17.81 -2.76 6.61
N GLU A 276 18.70 -3.70 6.31
CA GLU A 276 19.79 -3.47 5.35
C GLU A 276 19.22 -3.34 3.93
N ALA A 277 18.39 -4.29 3.52
CA ALA A 277 17.73 -4.32 2.22
C ALA A 277 16.47 -3.45 2.16
N ASN A 278 16.20 -2.90 0.97
CA ASN A 278 14.95 -2.22 0.63
C ASN A 278 14.01 -3.22 -0.06
N ASN A 279 13.07 -3.77 0.71
CA ASN A 279 12.16 -4.84 0.27
C ASN A 279 10.68 -4.39 0.25
N GLY A 280 10.41 -3.10 0.40
CA GLY A 280 9.07 -2.51 0.36
C GLY A 280 8.33 -2.48 1.70
N LYS A 281 7.34 -1.57 1.80
CA LYS A 281 6.46 -1.37 2.96
C LYS A 281 5.84 -2.68 3.46
N LEU A 282 5.37 -3.55 2.56
CA LEU A 282 4.74 -4.82 2.94
C LEU A 282 5.71 -5.79 3.64
N HIS A 283 7.00 -5.79 3.28
CA HIS A 283 8.03 -6.55 4.01
C HIS A 283 8.41 -5.89 5.35
N SER A 284 8.22 -4.57 5.49
CA SER A 284 8.33 -3.89 6.79
C SER A 284 7.12 -4.21 7.70
N HIS A 285 5.92 -4.38 7.13
CA HIS A 285 4.77 -4.97 7.83
C HIS A 285 5.01 -6.44 8.21
N LEU A 286 5.74 -7.23 7.41
CA LEU A 286 6.08 -8.63 7.74
C LEU A 286 6.92 -8.73 9.03
N TRP A 287 7.95 -7.89 9.17
CA TRP A 287 8.70 -7.76 10.43
C TRP A 287 7.79 -7.37 11.60
N PHE A 288 6.94 -6.34 11.43
CA PHE A 288 6.04 -5.90 12.48
C PHE A 288 5.06 -7.00 12.94
N PHE A 289 4.37 -7.66 12.02
CA PHE A 289 3.29 -8.58 12.36
C PHE A 289 3.74 -10.01 12.68
N ASN A 290 4.74 -10.55 11.97
CA ASN A 290 5.13 -11.96 12.09
C ASN A 290 6.38 -12.18 12.95
N ALA A 291 7.22 -11.14 13.19
CA ALA A 291 8.27 -11.21 14.20
C ALA A 291 7.81 -10.54 15.51
N PHE A 292 7.53 -9.24 15.49
CA PHE A 292 7.37 -8.47 16.73
C PHE A 292 6.00 -8.67 17.39
N CYS A 293 4.90 -8.63 16.63
CA CYS A 293 3.57 -8.89 17.20
C CYS A 293 3.38 -10.35 17.61
N GLU A 294 3.96 -11.32 16.91
CA GLU A 294 3.90 -12.73 17.32
C GLU A 294 4.63 -12.93 18.66
N GLN A 295 5.74 -12.21 18.87
CA GLN A 295 6.50 -12.29 20.12
C GLN A 295 5.83 -11.57 21.31
N LEU A 296 5.24 -10.39 21.08
CA LEU A 296 4.60 -9.55 22.12
C LEU A 296 3.10 -9.82 22.31
N ALA A 297 2.48 -10.59 21.40
CA ALA A 297 1.06 -10.97 21.40
C ALA A 297 0.06 -9.82 21.69
N PRO A 298 0.18 -8.64 21.04
CA PRO A 298 -0.55 -7.45 21.44
C PRO A 298 -2.06 -7.59 21.24
N LYS A 299 -2.86 -7.03 22.15
CA LYS A 299 -4.33 -7.01 22.02
C LYS A 299 -4.77 -6.25 20.75
N TYR A 300 -4.11 -5.13 20.46
CA TYR A 300 -4.37 -4.27 19.31
C TYR A 300 -3.09 -3.84 18.60
N THR A 301 -3.17 -3.75 17.28
CA THR A 301 -2.12 -3.21 16.41
C THR A 301 -2.62 -1.94 15.71
N VAL A 302 -1.74 -0.97 15.50
CA VAL A 302 -2.06 0.32 14.84
C VAL A 302 -1.04 0.58 13.73
N LEU A 303 -1.52 0.80 12.50
CA LEU A 303 -0.70 1.16 11.35
C LEU A 303 -0.68 2.69 11.20
N VAL A 304 0.52 3.27 11.13
CA VAL A 304 0.75 4.69 10.87
C VAL A 304 1.81 4.84 9.77
N ASP A 305 1.59 5.74 8.81
CA ASP A 305 2.64 6.13 7.86
C ASP A 305 3.42 7.33 8.40
N VAL A 306 4.74 7.34 8.22
CA VAL A 306 5.59 8.48 8.59
C VAL A 306 5.10 9.77 7.90
N GLY A 307 4.95 10.85 8.65
CA GLY A 307 4.32 12.10 8.16
C GLY A 307 2.81 12.17 8.37
N THR A 308 2.14 11.05 8.70
CA THR A 308 0.78 11.08 9.25
C THR A 308 0.85 11.51 10.73
N ILE A 309 0.00 12.44 11.13
CA ILE A 309 -0.05 13.05 12.46
C ILE A 309 -1.40 12.71 13.10
N PRO A 310 -1.47 11.68 13.97
CA PRO A 310 -2.67 11.41 14.77
C PRO A 310 -2.99 12.58 15.70
N ALA A 311 -4.26 13.00 15.75
CA ALA A 311 -4.70 13.92 16.79
C ALA A 311 -4.70 13.22 18.17
N GLU A 312 -4.52 14.01 19.23
CA GLU A 312 -4.34 13.61 20.64
C GLU A 312 -5.27 12.50 21.13
N THR A 313 -6.54 12.50 20.73
CA THR A 313 -7.52 11.52 21.19
C THR A 313 -7.73 10.35 20.22
N SER A 314 -7.08 10.36 19.05
CA SER A 314 -7.45 9.51 17.91
C SER A 314 -7.09 8.04 18.09
N VAL A 315 -5.87 7.72 18.55
CA VAL A 315 -5.46 6.33 18.80
C VAL A 315 -6.38 5.69 19.84
N TYR A 316 -6.61 6.38 20.97
CA TYR A 316 -7.56 5.97 21.99
C TYR A 316 -8.98 5.74 21.41
N ARG A 317 -9.47 6.65 20.56
CA ARG A 317 -10.81 6.53 19.93
C ARG A 317 -10.92 5.30 19.01
N LEU A 318 -9.86 4.92 18.29
CA LEU A 318 -9.81 3.66 17.53
C LEU A 318 -9.92 2.44 18.46
N ILE A 319 -9.04 2.35 19.47
CA ILE A 319 -9.00 1.23 20.41
C ILE A 319 -10.33 1.09 21.17
N ARG A 320 -10.85 2.19 21.72
CA ARG A 320 -12.12 2.23 22.45
C ARG A 320 -13.30 1.80 21.60
N SER A 321 -13.27 2.00 20.28
CA SER A 321 -14.30 1.48 19.37
C SER A 321 -14.32 -0.06 19.37
N MET A 322 -13.14 -0.68 19.27
CA MET A 322 -12.98 -2.14 19.30
C MET A 322 -13.19 -2.76 20.71
N GLU A 323 -13.02 -1.99 21.78
CA GLU A 323 -13.37 -2.44 23.13
C GLU A 323 -14.87 -2.39 23.42
N ARG A 324 -15.58 -1.41 22.85
CA ARG A 324 -17.03 -1.26 23.01
C ARG A 324 -17.85 -2.27 22.21
N ASN A 325 -17.26 -2.92 21.22
CA ASN A 325 -17.89 -4.00 20.48
C ASN A 325 -16.84 -5.05 20.09
N ALA A 326 -16.90 -6.21 20.76
CA ALA A 326 -16.01 -7.34 20.51
C ALA A 326 -16.06 -7.86 19.06
N GLN A 327 -17.18 -7.66 18.34
CA GLN A 327 -17.31 -8.05 16.93
C GLN A 327 -16.39 -7.24 15.99
N ILE A 328 -15.90 -6.07 16.41
CA ILE A 328 -15.05 -5.25 15.54
C ILE A 328 -13.64 -5.85 15.49
N GLY A 329 -13.22 -6.22 14.28
CA GLY A 329 -11.88 -6.76 13.99
C GLY A 329 -10.90 -5.68 13.51
N GLY A 330 -11.39 -4.60 12.91
CA GLY A 330 -10.57 -3.47 12.46
C GLY A 330 -11.35 -2.16 12.31
N VAL A 331 -10.62 -1.04 12.39
CA VAL A 331 -11.16 0.33 12.33
C VAL A 331 -10.23 1.26 11.55
N ALA A 332 -10.80 2.25 10.90
CA ALA A 332 -10.07 3.36 10.27
C ALA A 332 -10.49 4.68 10.90
N GLY A 333 -9.51 5.58 11.04
CA GLY A 333 -9.77 6.97 11.40
C GLY A 333 -10.15 7.83 10.20
N GLU A 334 -10.36 9.12 10.43
CA GLU A 334 -10.50 10.11 9.35
C GLU A 334 -9.12 10.57 8.88
N ILE A 335 -8.77 10.25 7.63
CA ILE A 335 -7.59 10.84 6.97
C ILE A 335 -7.95 12.25 6.48
N ALA A 336 -7.31 13.26 7.05
CA ALA A 336 -7.43 14.66 6.66
C ALA A 336 -6.18 15.15 5.92
N VAL A 337 -6.33 16.15 5.05
CA VAL A 337 -5.18 16.85 4.45
C VAL A 337 -4.59 17.80 5.49
N ASP A 338 -3.28 17.73 5.71
CA ASP A 338 -2.60 18.71 6.56
C ASP A 338 -2.56 20.08 5.86
N ARG A 339 -3.00 21.14 6.58
CA ARG A 339 -2.93 22.55 6.16
C ARG A 339 -3.31 22.79 4.67
N PRO A 340 -4.55 22.43 4.24
CA PRO A 340 -4.93 22.41 2.83
C PRO A 340 -4.79 23.77 2.14
N GLN A 341 -3.95 23.83 1.11
CA GLN A 341 -3.69 25.04 0.32
C GLN A 341 -4.76 25.25 -0.77
N PHE A 342 -5.83 25.98 -0.46
CA PHE A 342 -6.96 26.17 -1.37
C PHE A 342 -6.63 26.84 -2.71
N PHE A 343 -5.50 27.55 -2.82
CA PHE A 343 -5.02 28.14 -4.09
C PHE A 343 -4.33 27.12 -5.03
N ASN A 344 -3.88 25.97 -4.53
CA ASN A 344 -3.40 24.87 -5.37
C ASN A 344 -4.58 23.94 -5.69
N PRO A 345 -5.10 23.90 -6.93
CA PRO A 345 -6.27 23.08 -7.25
C PRO A 345 -6.03 21.59 -7.05
N VAL A 346 -4.78 21.12 -7.13
CA VAL A 346 -4.41 19.71 -6.89
C VAL A 346 -4.60 19.34 -5.41
N ILE A 347 -4.18 20.21 -4.48
CA ILE A 347 -4.35 20.00 -3.03
C ILE A 347 -5.81 20.21 -2.62
N ALA A 348 -6.44 21.29 -3.11
CA ALA A 348 -7.82 21.61 -2.81
C ALA A 348 -8.81 20.50 -3.23
N ALA A 349 -8.68 19.97 -4.46
CA ALA A 349 -9.55 18.91 -4.94
C ALA A 349 -9.39 17.60 -4.14
N GLN A 350 -8.17 17.27 -3.69
CA GLN A 350 -7.93 16.12 -2.81
C GLN A 350 -8.55 16.31 -1.43
N HIS A 351 -8.51 17.52 -0.86
CA HIS A 351 -9.20 17.83 0.41
C HIS A 351 -10.71 17.62 0.30
N PHE A 352 -11.34 18.07 -0.79
CA PHE A 352 -12.75 17.80 -1.05
C PHE A 352 -13.03 16.30 -1.18
N GLU A 353 -12.25 15.60 -2.02
CA GLU A 353 -12.40 14.16 -2.25
C GLU A 353 -12.31 13.34 -0.95
N TYR A 354 -11.27 13.58 -0.13
CA TYR A 354 -11.05 12.87 1.13
C TYR A 354 -12.22 13.11 2.10
N LYS A 355 -12.62 14.38 2.29
CA LYS A 355 -13.76 14.71 3.17
C LYS A 355 -15.05 14.03 2.70
N ILE A 356 -15.36 14.07 1.41
CA ILE A 356 -16.58 13.42 0.89
C ILE A 356 -16.52 11.90 0.99
N ALA A 357 -15.38 11.26 0.70
CA ALA A 357 -15.21 9.81 0.87
C ALA A 357 -15.39 9.39 2.34
N ASN A 358 -14.85 10.15 3.29
CA ASN A 358 -14.97 9.90 4.72
C ASN A 358 -16.41 10.15 5.22
N ILE A 359 -17.02 11.27 4.86
CA ILE A 359 -18.37 11.66 5.30
C ILE A 359 -19.45 10.72 4.73
N MET A 360 -19.36 10.36 3.45
CA MET A 360 -20.41 9.63 2.74
C MET A 360 -20.10 8.12 2.63
N ASP A 361 -18.98 7.74 2.02
CA ASP A 361 -18.73 6.33 1.68
C ASP A 361 -18.23 5.51 2.87
N ALA A 362 -17.34 6.05 3.70
CA ALA A 362 -16.88 5.36 4.91
C ALA A 362 -18.00 5.26 5.97
N SER A 363 -18.86 6.28 6.09
CA SER A 363 -20.08 6.22 6.90
C SER A 363 -21.05 5.11 6.43
N LEU A 364 -21.39 5.08 5.13
CA LEU A 364 -22.26 4.05 4.54
C LEU A 364 -21.71 2.63 4.76
N GLN A 365 -20.42 2.42 4.48
CA GLN A 365 -19.75 1.14 4.69
C GLN A 365 -19.71 0.74 6.19
N SER A 366 -19.49 1.70 7.09
CA SER A 366 -19.54 1.48 8.55
C SER A 366 -20.93 1.15 9.10
N VAL A 367 -22.01 1.59 8.44
CA VAL A 367 -23.39 1.18 8.76
C VAL A 367 -23.62 -0.29 8.38
N PHE A 368 -23.14 -0.72 7.21
CA PHE A 368 -23.22 -2.11 6.77
C PHE A 368 -22.30 -3.04 7.58
N GLY A 369 -21.15 -2.54 8.05
CA GLY A 369 -20.19 -3.27 8.88
C GLY A 369 -19.02 -3.92 8.13
N PHE A 370 -18.86 -3.63 6.84
CA PHE A 370 -17.69 -3.98 6.05
C PHE A 370 -17.18 -2.69 5.41
N ILE A 371 -15.89 -2.41 5.58
CA ILE A 371 -15.22 -1.30 4.89
C ILE A 371 -14.23 -1.90 3.91
N GLY A 372 -14.33 -1.53 2.64
CA GLY A 372 -13.54 -2.13 1.56
C GLY A 372 -12.09 -1.66 1.49
N VAL A 373 -11.65 -0.79 2.42
CA VAL A 373 -10.26 -0.41 2.68
C VAL A 373 -10.13 0.19 4.09
N LEU A 374 -9.18 -0.31 4.88
CA LEU A 374 -8.72 0.32 6.11
C LEU A 374 -7.28 0.81 5.85
N PRO A 375 -7.06 2.11 5.60
CA PRO A 375 -5.77 2.58 5.08
C PRO A 375 -4.60 2.31 6.02
N GLY A 376 -3.52 1.73 5.51
CA GLY A 376 -2.26 1.52 6.24
C GLY A 376 -1.51 2.80 6.66
N ALA A 377 -2.10 3.98 6.46
CA ALA A 377 -1.62 5.28 6.94
C ALA A 377 -2.20 5.68 8.31
N PHE A 378 -3.45 5.28 8.61
CA PHE A 378 -4.04 5.41 9.95
C PHE A 378 -5.23 4.45 10.15
N SER A 379 -4.91 3.22 10.56
CA SER A 379 -5.90 2.18 10.90
C SER A 379 -5.45 1.37 12.11
N ALA A 380 -6.39 0.68 12.76
CA ALA A 380 -6.09 -0.22 13.87
C ALA A 380 -6.88 -1.52 13.75
N TYR A 381 -6.27 -2.61 14.21
CA TYR A 381 -6.82 -3.96 14.12
C TYR A 381 -6.73 -4.64 15.49
N ARG A 382 -7.70 -5.52 15.79
CA ARG A 382 -7.53 -6.51 16.85
C ARG A 382 -6.60 -7.59 16.32
N TYR A 383 -5.46 -7.83 16.97
CA TYR A 383 -4.47 -8.75 16.43
C TYR A 383 -5.04 -10.16 16.20
N GLN A 384 -5.90 -10.63 17.12
CA GLN A 384 -6.67 -11.88 16.98
C GLN A 384 -7.48 -11.97 15.66
N ALA A 385 -8.02 -10.86 15.16
CA ALA A 385 -8.85 -10.86 13.96
C ALA A 385 -8.03 -11.02 12.67
N ILE A 386 -6.76 -10.57 12.67
CA ILE A 386 -5.85 -10.61 11.50
C ILE A 386 -4.82 -11.75 11.55
N ARG A 387 -4.39 -12.20 12.74
CA ARG A 387 -3.32 -13.18 12.89
C ARG A 387 -3.61 -14.51 12.20
N ALA A 388 -2.55 -15.13 11.73
CA ALA A 388 -2.57 -16.51 11.28
C ALA A 388 -2.86 -17.47 12.46
N ILE A 389 -3.42 -18.63 12.14
CA ILE A 389 -3.55 -19.81 12.99
C ILE A 389 -3.28 -21.01 12.08
N ASP A 390 -2.36 -21.90 12.47
CA ASP A 390 -2.01 -23.13 11.72
C ASP A 390 -1.66 -22.93 10.23
N GLY A 391 -1.13 -21.75 9.88
CA GLY A 391 -0.78 -21.38 8.51
C GLY A 391 -1.90 -20.74 7.69
N GLU A 392 -3.11 -20.60 8.24
CA GLU A 392 -4.25 -19.91 7.60
C GLU A 392 -4.59 -18.58 8.29
N GLY A 393 -5.00 -17.57 7.53
CA GLY A 393 -5.60 -16.34 8.07
C GLY A 393 -5.32 -15.07 7.26
N PRO A 394 -5.93 -13.93 7.63
CA PRO A 394 -5.89 -12.70 6.82
C PRO A 394 -4.49 -12.15 6.55
N LEU A 395 -3.55 -12.25 7.50
CA LEU A 395 -2.15 -11.86 7.26
C LEU A 395 -1.42 -12.75 6.23
N VAL A 396 -1.81 -14.02 6.07
CA VAL A 396 -1.17 -14.94 5.12
C VAL A 396 -1.49 -14.50 3.69
N GLU A 397 -2.76 -14.20 3.41
CA GLU A 397 -3.17 -13.62 2.13
C GLU A 397 -2.65 -12.18 1.96
N TYR A 398 -2.47 -11.40 3.03
CA TYR A 398 -1.86 -10.06 2.96
C TYR A 398 -0.42 -10.08 2.45
N PHE A 399 0.41 -11.02 2.93
CA PHE A 399 1.83 -11.13 2.58
C PHE A 399 2.12 -11.97 1.31
N LYS A 400 1.10 -12.56 0.69
CA LYS A 400 1.22 -13.49 -0.46
C LYS A 400 1.99 -12.93 -1.66
N SER A 401 1.98 -11.61 -1.89
CA SER A 401 2.76 -10.96 -2.94
C SER A 401 4.25 -10.78 -2.62
N LEU A 402 4.71 -11.13 -1.42
CA LEU A 402 6.12 -11.26 -1.06
C LEU A 402 6.65 -12.68 -1.35
N THR A 403 5.80 -13.70 -1.27
CA THR A 403 6.19 -15.11 -1.37
C THR A 403 5.96 -15.71 -2.77
N ALA A 404 4.98 -15.23 -3.52
CA ALA A 404 4.72 -15.65 -4.91
C ALA A 404 5.46 -14.77 -5.93
N SER A 405 6.05 -15.37 -6.96
CA SER A 405 6.68 -14.62 -8.05
C SER A 405 5.65 -13.87 -8.91
N LYS A 406 6.12 -12.85 -9.66
CA LYS A 406 5.31 -12.16 -10.68
C LYS A 406 4.59 -13.13 -11.64
N LYS A 407 5.25 -14.25 -11.98
CA LYS A 407 4.75 -15.25 -12.92
C LYS A 407 3.60 -16.08 -12.34
N GLU A 408 3.68 -16.42 -11.06
CA GLU A 408 2.66 -17.19 -10.33
C GLU A 408 1.44 -16.33 -9.95
N LEU A 409 1.66 -15.05 -9.59
CA LEU A 409 0.59 -14.07 -9.40
C LEU A 409 -0.15 -13.78 -10.70
N GLY A 410 0.58 -13.60 -11.81
CA GLY A 410 0.03 -13.08 -13.05
C GLY A 410 -0.50 -11.64 -12.90
N LEU A 411 -0.99 -11.05 -13.99
CA LEU A 411 -1.25 -9.59 -14.00
C LEU A 411 -2.53 -9.17 -13.25
N PHE A 412 -3.54 -10.03 -13.16
CA PHE A 412 -4.77 -9.76 -12.39
C PHE A 412 -4.44 -9.65 -10.89
N VAL A 413 -3.84 -10.71 -10.34
CA VAL A 413 -3.51 -10.77 -8.90
C VAL A 413 -2.37 -9.79 -8.59
N GLY A 414 -1.40 -9.61 -9.49
CA GLY A 414 -0.38 -8.58 -9.38
C GLY A 414 -0.95 -7.16 -9.25
N ASN A 415 -1.99 -6.79 -10.01
CA ASN A 415 -2.67 -5.51 -9.81
C ASN A 415 -3.52 -5.48 -8.54
N MET A 416 -4.11 -6.60 -8.12
CA MET A 416 -4.86 -6.73 -6.86
C MET A 416 -4.00 -6.32 -5.64
N TYR A 417 -2.74 -6.77 -5.60
CA TYR A 417 -1.75 -6.41 -4.56
C TYR A 417 -1.12 -5.00 -4.72
N LEU A 418 -1.68 -4.14 -5.59
CA LEU A 418 -1.49 -2.68 -5.50
C LEU A 418 -2.45 -2.03 -4.48
N ALA A 419 -3.34 -2.82 -3.87
CA ALA A 419 -4.22 -2.43 -2.77
C ALA A 419 -4.41 -3.61 -1.78
N GLU A 420 -3.30 -4.10 -1.24
CA GLU A 420 -3.19 -5.14 -0.23
C GLU A 420 -4.10 -4.92 0.98
N ASP A 421 -4.25 -3.67 1.42
CA ASP A 421 -5.14 -3.30 2.54
C ASP A 421 -6.62 -3.68 2.25
N ARG A 422 -7.04 -3.69 0.98
CA ARG A 422 -8.40 -4.14 0.58
C ARG A 422 -8.55 -5.65 0.67
N ILE A 423 -7.49 -6.40 0.37
CA ILE A 423 -7.45 -7.86 0.47
C ILE A 423 -7.56 -8.24 1.95
N LEU A 424 -6.76 -7.61 2.81
CA LEU A 424 -6.84 -7.79 4.28
C LEU A 424 -8.26 -7.52 4.81
N CYS A 425 -8.91 -6.44 4.36
CA CYS A 425 -10.29 -6.15 4.73
C CYS A 425 -11.27 -7.27 4.31
N PHE A 426 -11.16 -7.76 3.07
CA PHE A 426 -12.02 -8.85 2.61
C PHE A 426 -11.75 -10.15 3.39
N GLU A 427 -10.50 -10.49 3.67
CA GLU A 427 -10.14 -11.71 4.40
C GLU A 427 -10.51 -11.66 5.89
N ILE A 428 -10.54 -10.48 6.53
CA ILE A 428 -11.12 -10.29 7.88
C ILE A 428 -12.63 -10.61 7.85
N LEU A 429 -13.36 -10.09 6.85
CA LEU A 429 -14.80 -10.31 6.70
C LEU A 429 -15.11 -11.78 6.38
N ALA A 430 -14.37 -12.37 5.44
CA ALA A 430 -14.53 -13.74 4.97
C ALA A 430 -13.73 -14.76 5.82
N ARG A 431 -13.33 -14.38 7.05
CA ARG A 431 -12.61 -15.26 7.97
C ARG A 431 -13.53 -16.39 8.44
N ARG A 432 -13.08 -17.62 8.21
CA ARG A 432 -13.80 -18.85 8.52
C ARG A 432 -14.24 -18.91 9.99
N ASP A 433 -15.47 -19.36 10.20
CA ASP A 433 -16.16 -19.56 11.49
C ASP A 433 -16.25 -18.30 12.40
N CYS A 434 -15.76 -17.16 11.91
CA CYS A 434 -15.77 -15.85 12.58
C CYS A 434 -16.90 -14.96 12.04
N ASN A 435 -17.15 -13.84 12.72
CA ASN A 435 -18.18 -12.86 12.36
C ASN A 435 -17.70 -11.39 12.47
N TRP A 436 -16.41 -11.15 12.19
CA TRP A 436 -15.77 -9.84 12.33
C TRP A 436 -16.41 -8.74 11.47
N THR A 437 -16.59 -7.55 12.04
CA THR A 437 -16.97 -6.34 11.29
C THR A 437 -15.85 -5.29 11.32
N MET A 438 -15.93 -4.32 10.41
CA MET A 438 -15.02 -3.17 10.37
C MET A 438 -15.80 -1.86 10.34
N HIS A 439 -15.29 -0.84 11.03
CA HIS A 439 -16.02 0.42 11.25
C HIS A 439 -15.14 1.67 11.16
N TYR A 440 -15.75 2.72 10.63
CA TYR A 440 -15.18 4.06 10.51
C TYR A 440 -15.37 4.82 11.81
N VAL A 441 -14.29 5.38 12.35
CA VAL A 441 -14.26 6.14 13.59
C VAL A 441 -13.92 7.60 13.26
N LYS A 442 -14.94 8.34 12.79
CA LYS A 442 -14.83 9.76 12.42
C LYS A 442 -14.07 10.63 13.42
N ASP A 443 -14.25 10.40 14.73
CA ASP A 443 -13.60 11.20 15.77
C ASP A 443 -12.09 10.91 15.92
N ALA A 444 -11.57 9.87 15.28
CA ALA A 444 -10.16 9.55 15.25
C ALA A 444 -9.50 10.16 14.01
N ILE A 445 -9.28 11.47 14.02
CA ILE A 445 -8.67 12.22 12.91
C ILE A 445 -7.14 12.07 12.92
N ALA A 446 -6.53 11.91 11.75
CA ALA A 446 -5.10 12.11 11.54
C ALA A 446 -4.87 12.95 10.27
N SER A 447 -3.97 13.94 10.33
CA SER A 447 -3.59 14.72 9.13
C SER A 447 -2.40 14.08 8.41
N THR A 448 -2.35 14.20 7.09
CA THR A 448 -1.24 13.69 6.25
C THR A 448 -0.95 14.67 5.11
N ASP A 449 0.26 14.62 4.56
CA ASP A 449 0.59 15.28 3.30
C ASP A 449 -0.12 14.62 2.11
N VAL A 450 -0.28 15.37 1.01
CA VAL A 450 -0.87 14.90 -0.24
C VAL A 450 -0.03 15.38 -1.43
N PRO A 451 -0.04 14.68 -2.58
CA PRO A 451 0.67 15.12 -3.78
C PRO A 451 0.35 16.57 -4.18
N GLU A 452 1.33 17.46 -4.03
CA GLU A 452 1.20 18.87 -4.42
C GLU A 452 1.15 19.09 -5.93
N THR A 453 1.72 18.14 -6.70
CA THR A 453 1.84 18.22 -8.16
C THR A 453 0.98 17.17 -8.86
N LEU A 454 0.39 17.57 -9.98
CA LEU A 454 -0.40 16.69 -10.84
C LEU A 454 0.37 15.43 -11.31
N VAL A 455 1.69 15.52 -11.49
CA VAL A 455 2.51 14.37 -11.91
C VAL A 455 2.59 13.31 -10.82
N ASP A 456 2.68 13.73 -9.56
CA ASP A 456 2.83 12.81 -8.44
C ASP A 456 1.48 12.27 -7.99
N LEU A 457 0.41 13.06 -8.15
CA LEU A 457 -0.98 12.60 -8.12
C LEU A 457 -1.21 11.49 -9.16
N ILE A 458 -0.80 11.66 -10.42
CA ILE A 458 -0.94 10.63 -11.48
C ILE A 458 -0.24 9.32 -11.06
N LYS A 459 0.99 9.39 -10.52
CA LYS A 459 1.74 8.21 -10.04
C LYS A 459 1.10 7.54 -8.81
N GLN A 460 0.54 8.32 -7.88
CA GLN A 460 -0.20 7.78 -6.73
C GLN A 460 -1.46 7.05 -7.20
N ARG A 461 -2.27 7.72 -8.01
CA ARG A 461 -3.60 7.24 -8.39
C ARG A 461 -3.59 6.14 -9.45
N ARG A 462 -2.53 5.96 -10.24
CA ARG A 462 -2.29 4.73 -11.03
C ARG A 462 -2.44 3.48 -10.15
N ARG A 463 -1.77 3.47 -8.98
CA ARG A 463 -1.80 2.34 -8.04
C ARG A 463 -3.17 2.18 -7.41
N TRP A 464 -3.76 3.27 -6.91
CA TRP A 464 -5.04 3.23 -6.22
C TRP A 464 -6.21 2.83 -7.13
N LEU A 465 -6.26 3.33 -8.37
CA LEU A 465 -7.31 2.97 -9.33
C LEU A 465 -7.20 1.50 -9.76
N ASN A 466 -6.00 1.05 -10.17
CA ASN A 466 -5.78 -0.34 -10.54
C ASN A 466 -6.08 -1.28 -9.35
N GLY A 467 -5.44 -1.07 -8.20
CA GLY A 467 -5.63 -1.91 -7.02
C GLY A 467 -7.08 -1.96 -6.55
N SER A 468 -7.78 -0.82 -6.55
CA SER A 468 -9.20 -0.80 -6.18
C SER A 468 -10.11 -1.54 -7.16
N PHE A 469 -9.81 -1.48 -8.47
CA PHE A 469 -10.58 -2.20 -9.48
C PHE A 469 -10.39 -3.73 -9.35
N PHE A 470 -9.14 -4.22 -9.32
CA PHE A 470 -8.86 -5.65 -9.25
C PHE A 470 -9.24 -6.27 -7.90
N ALA A 471 -8.97 -5.59 -6.77
CA ALA A 471 -9.43 -6.05 -5.46
C ALA A 471 -10.96 -5.97 -5.32
N GLY A 472 -11.61 -4.99 -5.95
CA GLY A 472 -13.07 -4.90 -6.02
C GLY A 472 -13.70 -6.08 -6.77
N LEU A 473 -13.16 -6.44 -7.93
CA LEU A 473 -13.59 -7.62 -8.69
C LEU A 473 -13.34 -8.92 -7.91
N PHE A 474 -12.18 -9.07 -7.26
CA PHE A 474 -11.86 -10.22 -6.41
C PHE A 474 -12.85 -10.38 -5.27
N ALA A 475 -13.15 -9.30 -4.54
CA ALA A 475 -14.10 -9.33 -3.42
C ALA A 475 -15.52 -9.70 -3.89
N ILE A 476 -15.99 -9.14 -5.01
CA ILE A 476 -17.30 -9.48 -5.60
C ILE A 476 -17.34 -10.96 -6.01
N TRP A 477 -16.32 -11.45 -6.71
CA TRP A 477 -16.26 -12.85 -7.15
C TRP A 477 -16.24 -13.83 -5.97
N ASN A 478 -15.50 -13.50 -4.90
CA ASN A 478 -15.37 -14.35 -3.72
C ASN A 478 -16.47 -14.15 -2.67
N PHE A 479 -17.44 -13.26 -2.88
CA PHE A 479 -18.48 -12.92 -1.89
C PHE A 479 -19.26 -14.13 -1.34
N GLY A 480 -19.37 -15.23 -2.11
CA GLY A 480 -19.95 -16.48 -1.64
C GLY A 480 -19.29 -17.05 -0.36
N ARG A 481 -18.01 -16.73 -0.11
CA ARG A 481 -17.32 -17.04 1.15
C ARG A 481 -17.98 -16.39 2.36
N VAL A 482 -18.45 -15.15 2.25
CA VAL A 482 -19.17 -14.46 3.33
C VAL A 482 -20.45 -15.22 3.71
N TRP A 483 -21.14 -15.83 2.73
CA TRP A 483 -22.33 -16.63 2.98
C TRP A 483 -22.03 -18.01 3.58
N ARG A 484 -21.07 -18.74 3.02
CA ARG A 484 -20.74 -20.11 3.43
C ARG A 484 -19.88 -20.21 4.68
N ASP A 485 -18.80 -19.41 4.74
CA ASP A 485 -17.65 -19.70 5.59
C ASP A 485 -17.73 -18.96 6.94
N THR A 486 -18.58 -17.92 7.08
CA THR A 486 -18.65 -17.05 8.27
C THR A 486 -19.81 -17.37 9.22
N SER A 487 -19.65 -17.05 10.50
CA SER A 487 -20.69 -17.15 11.54
C SER A 487 -21.55 -15.88 11.70
N HIS A 488 -21.59 -15.01 10.68
CA HIS A 488 -22.51 -13.86 10.67
C HIS A 488 -23.99 -14.30 10.63
N SER A 489 -24.86 -13.58 11.34
CA SER A 489 -26.31 -13.81 11.31
C SER A 489 -26.91 -13.56 9.92
N PHE A 490 -28.03 -14.23 9.61
CA PHE A 490 -28.71 -14.14 8.30
C PHE A 490 -29.00 -12.69 7.89
N ALA A 491 -29.54 -11.86 8.79
CA ALA A 491 -29.80 -10.45 8.54
C ALA A 491 -28.52 -9.66 8.20
N ARG A 492 -27.38 -9.97 8.83
CA ARG A 492 -26.08 -9.34 8.52
C ARG A 492 -25.56 -9.79 7.14
N LYS A 493 -25.73 -11.08 6.78
CA LYS A 493 -25.39 -11.60 5.44
C LYS A 493 -26.27 -10.97 4.33
N CYS A 494 -27.55 -10.69 4.61
CA CYS A 494 -28.42 -9.90 3.72
C CYS A 494 -27.92 -8.45 3.54
N ILE A 495 -27.53 -7.79 4.63
CA ILE A 495 -26.95 -6.42 4.59
C ILE A 495 -25.67 -6.38 3.75
N PHE A 496 -24.76 -7.36 3.92
CA PHE A 496 -23.57 -7.44 3.07
C PHE A 496 -23.92 -7.74 1.60
N THR A 497 -24.96 -8.53 1.33
CA THR A 497 -25.42 -8.78 -0.05
C THR A 497 -25.82 -7.47 -0.73
N LEU A 498 -26.62 -6.63 -0.05
CA LEU A 498 -26.96 -5.29 -0.55
C LEU A 498 -25.71 -4.43 -0.82
N GLN A 499 -24.73 -4.45 0.09
CA GLN A 499 -23.48 -3.70 -0.06
C GLN A 499 -22.65 -4.19 -1.26
N PHE A 500 -22.49 -5.51 -1.44
CA PHE A 500 -21.72 -6.06 -2.54
C PHE A 500 -22.43 -5.88 -3.89
N THR A 501 -23.77 -5.90 -3.94
CA THR A 501 -24.54 -5.47 -5.11
C THR A 501 -24.30 -3.99 -5.44
N TYR A 502 -24.33 -3.10 -4.44
CA TYR A 502 -24.00 -1.68 -4.63
C TYR A 502 -22.57 -1.47 -5.16
N MET A 503 -21.58 -2.19 -4.61
CA MET A 503 -20.19 -2.16 -5.11
C MET A 503 -20.05 -2.70 -6.54
N ALA A 504 -20.82 -3.73 -6.93
CA ALA A 504 -20.84 -4.22 -8.30
C ALA A 504 -21.42 -3.19 -9.27
N VAL A 505 -22.52 -2.52 -8.92
CA VAL A 505 -23.09 -1.43 -9.71
C VAL A 505 -22.11 -0.26 -9.84
N LEU A 506 -21.45 0.15 -8.75
CA LEU A 506 -20.42 1.19 -8.81
C LEU A 506 -19.25 0.81 -9.73
N ASN A 507 -18.79 -0.45 -9.73
CA ASN A 507 -17.73 -0.89 -10.64
C ASN A 507 -18.14 -0.83 -12.12
N VAL A 508 -19.40 -1.13 -12.45
CA VAL A 508 -19.94 -0.93 -13.82
C VAL A 508 -20.01 0.55 -14.18
N LEU A 509 -20.51 1.42 -13.28
CA LEU A 509 -20.55 2.86 -13.52
C LEU A 509 -19.14 3.47 -13.70
N ASN A 510 -18.16 3.01 -12.92
CA ASN A 510 -16.76 3.41 -13.01
C ASN A 510 -16.10 2.95 -14.32
N TRP A 511 -16.49 1.79 -14.87
CA TRP A 511 -15.98 1.30 -16.16
C TRP A 511 -16.35 2.22 -17.32
N PHE A 512 -17.58 2.75 -17.33
CA PHE A 512 -18.09 3.67 -18.36
C PHE A 512 -17.89 5.16 -18.04
N LEU A 513 -17.19 5.51 -16.96
CA LEU A 513 -17.11 6.89 -16.45
C LEU A 513 -16.46 7.88 -17.45
N LEU A 514 -15.50 7.41 -18.26
CA LEU A 514 -14.87 8.19 -19.33
C LEU A 514 -15.88 8.62 -20.40
N SER A 515 -16.64 7.67 -20.94
CA SER A 515 -17.67 7.96 -21.97
C SER A 515 -18.85 8.73 -21.39
N ASN A 516 -19.29 8.41 -20.16
CA ASN A 516 -20.37 9.14 -19.49
C ASN A 516 -20.04 10.62 -19.25
N LEU A 517 -18.77 10.96 -18.94
CA LEU A 517 -18.34 12.35 -18.82
C LEU A 517 -18.30 13.06 -20.18
N PHE A 518 -17.78 12.41 -21.24
CA PHE A 518 -17.86 12.97 -22.59
C PHE A 518 -19.32 13.24 -23.00
N LEU A 519 -20.21 12.26 -22.79
CA LEU A 519 -21.63 12.37 -23.12
C LEU A 519 -22.31 13.51 -22.35
N ALA A 520 -22.01 13.69 -21.07
CA ALA A 520 -22.51 14.82 -20.29
C ALA A 520 -22.11 16.16 -20.94
N PHE A 521 -20.84 16.35 -21.32
CA PHE A 521 -20.40 17.55 -22.03
C PHE A 521 -21.01 17.69 -23.43
N TYR A 522 -21.11 16.59 -24.19
CA TYR A 522 -21.74 16.57 -25.51
C TYR A 522 -23.17 17.10 -25.45
N TYR A 523 -24.01 16.54 -24.57
CA TYR A 523 -25.41 16.91 -24.46
C TYR A 523 -25.59 18.31 -23.85
N ILE A 524 -24.95 18.62 -22.71
CA ILE A 524 -25.10 19.94 -22.04
C ILE A 524 -24.63 21.09 -22.93
N LEU A 525 -23.45 20.97 -23.56
CA LEU A 525 -22.94 22.02 -24.43
C LEU A 525 -23.77 22.13 -25.71
N SER A 526 -24.25 21.03 -26.27
CA SER A 526 -25.10 21.08 -27.48
C SER A 526 -26.43 21.77 -27.19
N LEU A 527 -27.10 21.47 -26.08
CA LEU A 527 -28.32 22.17 -25.67
C LEU A 527 -28.14 23.69 -25.52
N ALA A 528 -27.00 24.12 -24.97
CA ALA A 528 -26.71 25.54 -24.78
C ALA A 528 -26.30 26.24 -26.08
N LEU A 529 -25.48 25.59 -26.91
CA LEU A 529 -24.70 26.24 -27.98
C LEU A 529 -25.08 25.83 -29.42
N PHE A 530 -25.82 24.75 -29.66
CA PHE A 530 -26.07 24.25 -31.03
C PHE A 530 -26.73 25.30 -31.93
N TYR A 531 -27.80 25.94 -31.45
CA TYR A 531 -28.48 27.03 -32.17
C TYR A 531 -27.85 28.42 -31.97
N ARG A 532 -27.06 28.63 -30.89
CA ARG A 532 -26.50 29.95 -30.53
C ARG A 532 -25.08 30.20 -31.06
N SER A 533 -24.23 29.17 -31.07
CA SER A 533 -22.84 29.22 -31.55
C SER A 533 -22.35 27.81 -31.94
N PRO A 534 -22.81 27.25 -33.07
CA PRO A 534 -22.41 25.92 -33.55
C PRO A 534 -20.93 25.84 -33.94
N VAL A 535 -20.24 26.97 -34.12
CA VAL A 535 -18.77 27.02 -34.29
C VAL A 535 -18.08 26.73 -32.95
N LEU A 536 -18.43 27.45 -31.88
CA LEU A 536 -17.87 27.24 -30.54
C LEU A 536 -18.12 25.80 -30.05
N LEU A 537 -19.35 25.30 -30.23
CA LEU A 537 -19.70 23.92 -29.86
C LEU A 537 -18.77 22.88 -30.53
N ARG A 538 -18.61 22.97 -31.85
CA ARG A 538 -17.76 22.05 -32.62
C ARG A 538 -16.30 22.17 -32.24
N VAL A 539 -15.79 23.39 -32.02
CA VAL A 539 -14.39 23.60 -31.58
C VAL A 539 -14.17 22.99 -30.20
N THR A 540 -15.04 23.26 -29.22
CA THR A 540 -14.90 22.74 -27.84
C THR A 540 -14.96 21.21 -27.79
N LEU A 541 -15.93 20.58 -28.47
CA LEU A 541 -16.07 19.13 -28.48
C LEU A 541 -14.93 18.43 -29.25
N THR A 542 -14.52 18.99 -30.40
CA THR A 542 -13.37 18.45 -31.17
C THR A 542 -12.08 18.57 -30.38
N MET A 543 -11.83 19.71 -29.72
CA MET A 543 -10.67 19.91 -28.85
C MET A 543 -10.66 18.92 -27.69
N TYR A 544 -11.79 18.70 -27.02
CA TYR A 544 -11.89 17.72 -25.94
C TYR A 544 -11.60 16.29 -26.44
N PHE A 545 -12.17 15.89 -27.58
CA PHE A 545 -11.94 14.56 -28.17
C PHE A 545 -10.47 14.36 -28.59
N VAL A 546 -9.85 15.37 -29.23
CA VAL A 546 -8.42 15.37 -29.58
C VAL A 546 -7.54 15.29 -28.33
N LEU A 547 -7.89 15.98 -27.24
CA LEU A 547 -7.16 15.88 -25.97
C LEU A 547 -7.30 14.48 -25.34
N VAL A 548 -8.48 13.85 -25.37
CA VAL A 548 -8.66 12.45 -24.91
C VAL A 548 -7.81 11.49 -25.73
N GLY A 549 -7.84 11.57 -27.07
CA GLY A 549 -6.98 10.76 -27.94
C GLY A 549 -5.48 10.99 -27.67
N SER A 550 -5.08 12.25 -27.49
CA SER A 550 -3.70 12.61 -27.15
C SER A 550 -3.27 12.07 -25.78
N LEU A 551 -4.15 12.11 -24.77
CA LEU A 551 -3.89 11.55 -23.44
C LEU A 551 -3.62 10.04 -23.51
N ILE A 552 -4.35 9.28 -24.33
CA ILE A 552 -4.12 7.85 -24.53
C ILE A 552 -2.71 7.61 -25.11
N VAL A 553 -2.32 8.35 -26.15
CA VAL A 553 -0.99 8.24 -26.77
C VAL A 553 0.13 8.59 -25.79
N PHE A 554 0.01 9.70 -25.05
CA PHE A 554 1.01 10.13 -24.07
C PHE A 554 1.10 9.19 -22.86
N ALA A 555 -0.02 8.59 -22.43
CA ALA A 555 -0.07 7.65 -21.31
C ALA A 555 0.52 6.28 -21.65
N LEU A 556 0.41 5.84 -22.91
CA LEU A 556 1.05 4.61 -23.40
C LEU A 556 2.57 4.76 -23.60
N GLY A 557 3.02 5.95 -24.01
CA GLY A 557 4.40 6.17 -24.46
C GLY A 557 5.41 6.57 -23.37
N ASN A 558 4.99 7.14 -22.23
CA ASN A 558 5.93 7.72 -21.24
C ASN A 558 5.43 7.62 -19.79
N LYS A 559 6.31 7.21 -18.85
CA LYS A 559 6.14 7.53 -17.41
C LYS A 559 6.03 9.07 -17.25
N PRO A 560 5.12 9.61 -16.42
CA PRO A 560 4.90 11.05 -16.29
C PRO A 560 6.09 11.69 -15.58
N GLY A 561 6.82 12.52 -16.34
CA GLY A 561 8.06 13.14 -15.92
C GLY A 561 8.19 14.57 -16.45
N ARG A 562 9.34 15.22 -16.21
CA ARG A 562 9.53 16.66 -16.46
C ARG A 562 9.21 17.10 -17.90
N ARG A 563 9.36 16.21 -18.90
CA ARG A 563 9.03 16.45 -20.32
C ARG A 563 7.53 16.38 -20.63
N THR A 564 6.78 15.47 -19.99
CA THR A 564 5.34 15.25 -20.24
C THR A 564 4.42 16.00 -19.26
N ALA A 565 4.96 16.47 -18.13
CA ALA A 565 4.24 17.22 -17.11
C ALA A 565 3.47 18.44 -17.65
N GLY A 566 4.03 19.16 -18.63
CA GLY A 566 3.37 20.33 -19.24
C GLY A 566 2.08 19.96 -19.97
N PHE A 567 2.12 18.90 -20.79
CA PHE A 567 0.94 18.41 -21.52
C PHE A 567 -0.20 17.98 -20.59
N TYR A 568 0.11 17.24 -19.51
CA TYR A 568 -0.90 16.86 -18.52
C TYR A 568 -1.50 18.08 -17.79
N LYS A 569 -0.69 19.08 -17.43
CA LYS A 569 -1.19 20.33 -16.81
C LYS A 569 -2.08 21.13 -17.75
N VAL A 570 -1.68 21.33 -19.00
CA VAL A 570 -2.48 22.05 -20.01
C VAL A 570 -3.80 21.33 -20.29
N SER A 571 -3.76 19.99 -20.46
CA SER A 571 -4.97 19.17 -20.64
C SER A 571 -5.92 19.29 -19.44
N SER A 572 -5.39 19.23 -18.22
CA SER A 572 -6.15 19.42 -16.98
C SER A 572 -6.85 20.78 -16.94
N TYR A 573 -6.17 21.85 -17.30
CA TYR A 573 -6.75 23.19 -17.27
C TYR A 573 -7.82 23.38 -18.35
N ILE A 574 -7.58 22.93 -19.58
CA ILE A 574 -8.57 23.06 -20.68
C ILE A 574 -9.84 22.27 -20.34
N MET A 575 -9.72 21.02 -19.90
CA MET A 575 -10.87 20.21 -19.51
C MET A 575 -11.58 20.79 -18.26
N GLY A 576 -10.83 21.33 -17.30
CA GLY A 576 -11.39 22.00 -16.12
C GLY A 576 -12.22 23.25 -16.44
N PHE A 577 -11.77 24.09 -17.38
CA PHE A 577 -12.57 25.24 -17.84
C PHE A 577 -13.83 24.81 -18.59
N ILE A 578 -13.76 23.75 -19.41
CA ILE A 578 -14.95 23.14 -20.04
C ILE A 578 -15.95 22.68 -18.96
N MET A 579 -15.46 22.04 -17.89
CA MET A 579 -16.29 21.55 -16.80
C MET A 579 -16.94 22.67 -15.99
N LEU A 580 -16.20 23.73 -15.65
CA LEU A 580 -16.78 24.91 -14.99
C LEU A 580 -17.84 25.58 -15.89
N GLY A 581 -17.59 25.69 -17.19
CA GLY A 581 -18.55 26.21 -18.17
C GLY A 581 -19.83 25.36 -18.27
N ALA A 582 -19.69 24.05 -18.42
CA ALA A 582 -20.83 23.11 -18.45
C ALA A 582 -21.60 23.09 -17.12
N THR A 583 -20.91 23.22 -15.98
CA THR A 583 -21.53 23.33 -14.64
C THR A 583 -22.32 24.64 -14.53
N ALA A 584 -21.75 25.78 -14.93
CA ALA A 584 -22.43 27.08 -14.91
C ALA A 584 -23.66 27.11 -15.83
N ILE A 585 -23.56 26.52 -17.03
CA ILE A 585 -24.70 26.29 -17.94
C ILE A 585 -25.79 25.45 -17.25
N SER A 586 -25.39 24.35 -16.60
CA SER A 586 -26.32 23.44 -15.91
C SER A 586 -27.00 24.09 -14.72
N LEU A 587 -26.32 24.98 -14.00
CA LEU A 587 -26.90 25.76 -12.90
C LEU A 587 -27.84 26.86 -13.40
N PHE A 588 -27.48 27.56 -14.48
CA PHE A 588 -28.34 28.56 -15.10
C PHE A 588 -29.62 27.93 -15.69
N ALA A 589 -29.52 26.72 -16.25
CA ALA A 589 -30.66 25.93 -16.73
C ALA A 589 -31.73 25.71 -15.65
N LEU A 590 -31.35 25.63 -14.36
CA LEU A 590 -32.30 25.39 -13.26
C LEU A 590 -33.23 26.58 -12.99
N THR A 591 -32.96 27.75 -13.56
CA THR A 591 -33.81 28.95 -13.42
C THR A 591 -35.09 28.90 -14.24
N GLY A 592 -35.26 27.88 -15.10
CA GLY A 592 -36.42 27.75 -16.00
C GLY A 592 -36.42 28.71 -17.20
N GLN A 593 -35.51 29.68 -17.26
CA GLN A 593 -35.45 30.70 -18.31
C GLN A 593 -34.87 30.21 -19.66
N VAL A 594 -34.64 28.90 -19.81
CA VAL A 594 -34.02 28.31 -21.01
C VAL A 594 -34.83 27.10 -21.50
N HIS A 595 -35.66 27.32 -22.52
CA HIS A 595 -36.23 26.21 -23.28
C HIS A 595 -35.13 25.56 -24.14
N PHE A 596 -34.94 24.26 -23.94
CA PHE A 596 -33.96 23.45 -24.64
C PHE A 596 -34.61 22.67 -25.78
N MET A 597 -34.24 22.97 -27.01
CA MET A 597 -34.65 22.19 -28.18
C MET A 597 -33.68 21.01 -28.35
N ASP A 598 -34.20 19.79 -28.43
CA ASP A 598 -33.38 18.60 -28.62
C ASP A 598 -32.75 18.62 -30.03
N ILE A 599 -31.46 18.24 -30.12
CA ILE A 599 -30.65 18.39 -31.34
C ILE A 599 -31.05 17.37 -32.42
N ARG A 600 -31.76 16.31 -32.01
CA ARG A 600 -32.21 15.19 -32.83
C ARG A 600 -33.73 15.02 -32.70
N PRO A 601 -34.55 15.85 -33.36
CA PRO A 601 -36.01 15.76 -33.31
C PRO A 601 -36.56 14.50 -34.01
N ASP A 602 -35.70 13.74 -34.69
CA ASP A 602 -35.97 12.42 -35.24
C ASP A 602 -35.91 11.28 -34.20
N LEU A 603 -35.35 11.54 -33.01
CA LEU A 603 -35.34 10.59 -31.90
C LEU A 603 -36.50 10.86 -30.94
N VAL A 604 -37.06 9.80 -30.36
CA VAL A 604 -38.12 9.91 -29.34
C VAL A 604 -37.58 10.68 -28.13
N SER A 605 -38.19 11.83 -27.83
CA SER A 605 -37.88 12.60 -26.63
C SER A 605 -38.49 11.94 -25.40
N CYS A 606 -37.77 11.96 -24.28
CA CYS A 606 -38.35 11.57 -23.01
C CYS A 606 -39.16 12.74 -22.46
N SER A 607 -40.37 12.46 -21.94
CA SER A 607 -41.05 13.43 -21.09
C SER A 607 -40.18 13.68 -19.85
N VAL A 608 -39.69 14.91 -19.75
CA VAL A 608 -39.02 15.47 -18.57
C VAL A 608 -40.02 16.46 -17.98
N ALA A 609 -40.43 16.27 -16.73
CA ALA A 609 -41.19 17.30 -16.02
C ALA A 609 -40.22 18.39 -15.53
N ASP A 610 -40.66 19.65 -15.51
CA ASP A 610 -39.79 20.82 -15.26
C ASP A 610 -38.98 20.75 -13.96
N TRP A 611 -39.46 19.98 -12.97
CA TRP A 611 -38.81 19.76 -11.69
C TRP A 611 -37.79 18.61 -11.67
N GLU A 612 -37.82 17.65 -12.61
CA GLU A 612 -36.97 16.44 -12.54
C GLU A 612 -35.49 16.74 -12.75
N LEU A 613 -35.15 17.58 -13.74
CA LEU A 613 -33.76 17.99 -13.98
C LEU A 613 -33.21 18.85 -12.82
N PRO A 614 -33.93 19.87 -12.31
CA PRO A 614 -33.56 20.59 -11.09
C PRO A 614 -33.46 19.71 -9.85
N ALA A 615 -34.42 18.81 -9.60
CA ALA A 615 -34.36 17.91 -8.44
C ALA A 615 -33.15 16.98 -8.50
N GLY A 616 -32.81 16.46 -9.69
CA GLY A 616 -31.61 15.67 -9.89
C GLY A 616 -30.32 16.47 -9.66
N ALA A 617 -30.22 17.71 -10.16
CA ALA A 617 -29.07 18.60 -9.92
C ALA A 617 -28.95 19.03 -8.43
N VAL A 618 -30.08 19.32 -7.77
CA VAL A 618 -30.12 19.58 -6.33
C VAL A 618 -29.77 18.32 -5.53
N SER A 619 -30.13 17.12 -5.99
CA SER A 619 -29.72 15.88 -5.32
C SER A 619 -28.23 15.56 -5.50
N SER A 620 -27.64 15.89 -6.66
CA SER A 620 -26.25 15.55 -6.96
C SER A 620 -25.25 16.45 -6.24
N ILE A 621 -25.61 17.73 -6.03
CA ILE A 621 -24.77 18.72 -5.35
C ILE A 621 -25.24 18.95 -3.90
N GLY A 622 -26.54 19.13 -3.70
CA GLY A 622 -27.14 19.49 -2.40
C GLY A 622 -27.05 18.37 -1.36
N LEU A 623 -27.19 17.09 -1.73
CA LEU A 623 -27.02 15.99 -0.76
C LEU A 623 -25.56 15.85 -0.27
N VAL A 624 -24.58 16.26 -1.08
CA VAL A 624 -23.16 16.28 -0.70
C VAL A 624 -22.92 17.35 0.36
N PHE A 625 -23.44 18.56 0.15
CA PHE A 625 -23.37 19.63 1.16
C PHE A 625 -24.22 19.32 2.41
N LEU A 626 -25.43 18.77 2.24
CA LEU A 626 -26.28 18.40 3.37
C LEU A 626 -25.64 17.29 4.22
N SER A 627 -24.98 16.30 3.59
CA SER A 627 -24.14 15.32 4.30
C SER A 627 -23.06 16.02 5.12
N ALA A 628 -22.31 16.94 4.50
CA ALA A 628 -21.20 17.62 5.16
C ALA A 628 -21.67 18.53 6.31
N PHE A 629 -22.75 19.29 6.14
CA PHE A 629 -23.31 20.14 7.18
C PHE A 629 -23.89 19.32 8.34
N SER A 630 -24.60 18.21 8.06
CA SER A 630 -25.02 17.25 9.11
C SER A 630 -23.83 16.64 9.86
N HIS A 631 -22.66 16.59 9.22
CA HIS A 631 -21.39 16.17 9.81
C HIS A 631 -20.55 17.32 10.40
N GLY A 632 -20.98 18.59 10.32
CA GLY A 632 -20.21 19.75 10.79
C GLY A 632 -18.99 20.14 9.94
N GLU A 633 -18.87 19.60 8.73
CA GLU A 633 -17.69 19.72 7.85
C GLU A 633 -17.84 20.82 6.81
N PHE A 634 -17.77 22.08 7.28
CA PHE A 634 -17.86 23.26 6.41
C PHE A 634 -16.64 23.47 5.50
N SER A 635 -15.53 22.76 5.77
CA SER A 635 -14.25 22.93 5.07
C SER A 635 -14.31 22.65 3.56
N ILE A 636 -15.28 21.86 3.10
CA ILE A 636 -15.46 21.52 1.67
C ILE A 636 -15.92 22.70 0.80
N LEU A 637 -16.50 23.76 1.40
CA LEU A 637 -16.95 24.95 0.65
C LEU A 637 -15.76 25.64 -0.03
N ALA A 638 -14.63 25.77 0.68
CA ALA A 638 -13.41 26.42 0.20
C ALA A 638 -12.66 25.65 -0.90
N SER A 639 -12.98 24.37 -1.11
CA SER A 639 -12.39 23.50 -2.14
C SER A 639 -13.35 23.07 -3.26
N THR A 640 -14.61 23.48 -3.21
CA THR A 640 -15.65 23.04 -4.15
C THR A 640 -15.31 23.37 -5.61
N ILE A 641 -14.99 24.64 -5.91
CA ILE A 641 -14.74 25.09 -7.30
C ILE A 641 -13.53 24.34 -7.89
N GLN A 642 -12.51 24.14 -7.08
CA GLN A 642 -11.29 23.42 -7.42
C GLN A 642 -11.57 21.93 -7.67
N TYR A 643 -12.45 21.30 -6.90
CA TYR A 643 -12.90 19.92 -7.14
C TYR A 643 -13.64 19.79 -8.48
N TYR A 644 -14.62 20.65 -8.77
CA TYR A 644 -15.34 20.62 -10.05
C TYR A 644 -14.39 20.89 -11.24
N PHE A 645 -13.46 21.83 -11.10
CA PHE A 645 -12.40 22.08 -12.09
C PHE A 645 -11.47 20.86 -12.31
N MET A 646 -11.17 20.09 -11.26
CA MET A 646 -10.29 18.91 -11.33
C MET A 646 -11.03 17.61 -11.67
N LEU A 647 -12.37 17.56 -11.66
CA LEU A 647 -13.13 16.33 -11.89
C LEU A 647 -12.84 15.67 -13.25
N PRO A 648 -12.66 16.39 -14.38
CA PRO A 648 -12.23 15.78 -15.64
C PRO A 648 -10.81 15.23 -15.61
N THR A 649 -9.95 15.78 -14.75
CA THR A 649 -8.60 15.25 -14.52
C THR A 649 -8.66 13.96 -13.72
N PHE A 650 -9.51 13.90 -12.69
CA PHE A 650 -9.75 12.67 -11.93
C PHE A 650 -10.35 11.55 -12.80
N ILE A 651 -11.27 11.87 -13.72
CA ILE A 651 -11.90 10.88 -14.60
C ILE A 651 -11.01 10.53 -15.81
N ASN A 652 -10.67 11.51 -16.65
CA ASN A 652 -9.94 11.25 -17.90
C ASN A 652 -8.46 11.00 -17.64
N ILE A 653 -7.75 11.96 -17.03
CA ILE A 653 -6.29 11.93 -16.98
C ILE A 653 -5.80 10.79 -16.08
N LEU A 654 -6.38 10.64 -14.88
CA LEU A 654 -6.01 9.54 -13.99
C LEU A 654 -6.51 8.18 -14.53
N GLY A 655 -7.75 8.10 -15.02
CA GLY A 655 -8.35 6.86 -15.54
C GLY A 655 -7.61 6.33 -16.77
N ILE A 656 -7.41 7.16 -17.80
CA ILE A 656 -6.64 6.80 -18.99
C ILE A 656 -5.21 6.41 -18.61
N TYR A 657 -4.54 7.15 -17.72
CA TYR A 657 -3.18 6.80 -17.31
C TYR A 657 -3.11 5.45 -16.55
N ALA A 658 -4.09 5.17 -15.70
CA ALA A 658 -4.19 3.91 -14.95
C ALA A 658 -4.35 2.70 -15.90
N TYR A 659 -5.38 2.71 -16.77
CA TYR A 659 -5.61 1.63 -17.74
C TYR A 659 -4.48 1.49 -18.77
N SER A 660 -3.87 2.59 -19.23
CA SER A 660 -2.71 2.55 -20.13
C SER A 660 -1.43 2.00 -19.48
N ASN A 661 -1.41 1.82 -18.15
CA ASN A 661 -0.23 1.37 -17.40
C ASN A 661 -0.46 0.14 -16.51
N LEU A 662 -1.51 -0.67 -16.77
CA LEU A 662 -1.81 -1.91 -16.03
C LEU A 662 -0.61 -2.87 -15.81
N HIS A 663 0.32 -2.94 -16.76
CA HIS A 663 1.56 -3.73 -16.66
C HIS A 663 2.54 -3.26 -15.56
N ASP A 664 2.38 -2.02 -15.09
CA ASP A 664 3.34 -1.35 -14.21
C ASP A 664 2.97 -1.63 -12.75
N LEU A 665 3.36 -2.83 -12.30
CA LEU A 665 3.21 -3.29 -10.92
C LEU A 665 4.22 -2.65 -9.95
N SER A 666 4.97 -1.62 -10.35
CA SER A 666 5.90 -0.92 -9.45
C SER A 666 5.16 -0.34 -8.25
N TRP A 667 5.52 -0.78 -7.04
CA TRP A 667 5.13 -0.04 -5.85
C TRP A 667 5.85 1.32 -5.84
N GLY A 668 5.10 2.39 -5.58
CA GLY A 668 5.58 3.78 -5.67
C GLY A 668 6.50 4.22 -4.53
N THR A 669 7.07 3.25 -3.78
CA THR A 669 8.25 3.41 -2.95
C THR A 669 9.37 4.09 -3.76
N LYS A 670 10.00 5.12 -3.19
CA LYS A 670 10.83 6.10 -3.91
C LYS A 670 12.24 5.55 -4.26
N GLY A 671 12.34 4.39 -4.90
CA GLY A 671 13.61 3.86 -5.40
C GLY A 671 13.76 2.35 -5.65
N ILE A 672 12.70 1.53 -5.66
CA ILE A 672 12.81 0.11 -6.06
C ILE A 672 13.29 -0.03 -7.52
N ASP A 673 12.92 0.92 -8.41
CA ASP A 673 13.45 1.10 -9.78
C ASP A 673 14.99 1.34 -9.88
N SER A 674 15.77 1.12 -8.80
CA SER A 674 17.24 1.26 -8.78
C SER A 674 18.01 0.03 -8.30
N SER A 675 17.34 -1.01 -7.77
CA SER A 675 17.99 -2.24 -7.31
C SER A 675 18.05 -3.33 -8.39
N HIS A 676 18.78 -3.06 -9.47
CA HIS A 676 19.59 -4.13 -10.06
C HIS A 676 20.58 -4.62 -9.00
N HIS A 677 21.02 -5.88 -9.05
CA HIS A 677 21.98 -6.46 -8.10
C HIS A 677 23.40 -5.89 -8.29
N SER A 678 23.60 -4.62 -7.96
CA SER A 678 24.90 -3.96 -7.86
C SER A 678 25.53 -4.29 -6.50
N GLY A 679 26.33 -5.36 -6.47
CA GLY A 679 27.12 -5.76 -5.30
C GLY A 679 28.19 -4.73 -4.94
N GLY A 680 27.77 -3.65 -4.26
CA GLY A 680 28.54 -2.43 -4.01
C GLY A 680 29.77 -2.61 -3.10
N HIS A 681 30.86 -3.15 -3.67
CA HIS A 681 32.16 -3.21 -3.03
C HIS A 681 32.80 -1.81 -2.93
N THR A 682 32.45 -1.06 -1.88
CA THR A 682 33.06 0.26 -1.62
C THR A 682 34.45 0.14 -0.99
N GLY A 683 35.49 0.33 -1.80
CA GLY A 683 36.70 1.06 -1.40
C GLY A 683 37.52 0.47 -0.25
N GLY A 684 38.01 -0.77 -0.39
CA GLY A 684 39.06 -1.32 0.46
C GLY A 684 40.16 -1.97 -0.36
N THR A 685 41.32 -1.31 -0.49
CA THR A 685 42.45 -1.77 -1.33
C THR A 685 43.18 -2.95 -0.69
N SER A 686 42.55 -4.11 -0.69
CA SER A 686 43.04 -5.35 -0.09
C SER A 686 43.35 -6.42 -1.14
N ILE A 687 44.33 -7.26 -0.84
CA ILE A 687 44.88 -8.34 -1.69
C ILE A 687 43.77 -9.23 -2.29
N LYS A 688 42.63 -9.38 -1.59
CA LYS A 688 41.42 -10.07 -2.09
C LYS A 688 41.01 -9.63 -3.51
N HIS A 689 41.15 -8.36 -3.90
CA HIS A 689 40.74 -7.90 -5.23
C HIS A 689 41.69 -8.40 -6.35
N MET A 690 43.00 -8.53 -6.08
CA MET A 690 43.93 -9.14 -7.05
C MET A 690 43.74 -10.65 -7.12
N VAL A 691 43.56 -11.32 -5.98
CA VAL A 691 43.32 -12.77 -5.91
C VAL A 691 42.00 -13.15 -6.60
N ALA A 692 40.94 -12.36 -6.44
CA ALA A 692 39.68 -12.55 -7.17
C ALA A 692 39.86 -12.36 -8.68
N LEU A 693 40.63 -11.36 -9.11
CA LEU A 693 40.93 -11.14 -10.53
C LEU A 693 41.73 -12.33 -11.13
N GLN A 694 42.64 -12.93 -10.36
CA GLN A 694 43.42 -14.10 -10.77
C GLN A 694 42.61 -15.43 -10.75
N LEU A 695 41.68 -15.62 -9.81
CA LEU A 695 40.77 -16.78 -9.83
C LEU A 695 39.76 -16.71 -10.97
N ASN A 696 39.27 -15.51 -11.32
CA ASN A 696 38.29 -15.35 -12.40
C ASN A 696 38.83 -15.79 -13.77
N THR A 697 40.15 -15.76 -13.99
CA THR A 697 40.78 -16.27 -15.21
C THR A 697 40.86 -17.80 -15.28
N ALA A 698 40.64 -18.52 -14.16
CA ALA A 698 40.83 -19.96 -14.06
C ALA A 698 39.54 -20.78 -14.27
N ASN A 699 38.36 -20.21 -14.00
CA ASN A 699 37.07 -20.91 -14.03
C ASN A 699 36.10 -20.32 -15.07
N LEU A 700 36.52 -20.31 -16.34
CA LEU A 700 35.74 -19.77 -17.46
C LEU A 700 34.36 -20.44 -17.63
N ASP A 701 34.27 -21.74 -17.33
CA ASP A 701 33.00 -22.48 -17.46
C ASP A 701 31.96 -22.03 -16.41
N VAL A 702 32.39 -21.73 -15.17
CA VAL A 702 31.49 -21.32 -14.08
C VAL A 702 30.94 -19.92 -14.32
N THR A 703 31.73 -18.99 -14.88
CA THR A 703 31.22 -17.68 -15.30
C THR A 703 30.29 -17.80 -16.49
N MET A 704 30.60 -18.67 -17.48
CA MET A 704 29.69 -18.95 -18.59
C MET A 704 28.37 -19.61 -18.17
N GLU A 705 28.35 -20.47 -17.14
CA GLU A 705 27.11 -21.05 -16.61
C GLU A 705 26.30 -20.03 -15.80
N ALA A 706 26.94 -19.24 -14.94
CA ALA A 706 26.28 -18.14 -14.23
C ALA A 706 25.72 -17.08 -15.19
N ASP A 707 26.41 -16.77 -16.30
CA ASP A 707 25.93 -15.82 -17.30
C ASP A 707 24.82 -16.41 -18.19
N LYS A 708 24.85 -17.71 -18.52
CA LYS A 708 23.69 -18.40 -19.13
C LYS A 708 22.47 -18.36 -18.22
N GLN A 709 22.64 -18.58 -16.91
CA GLN A 709 21.55 -18.54 -15.94
C GLN A 709 20.97 -17.13 -15.80
N LYS A 710 21.82 -16.08 -15.77
CA LYS A 710 21.37 -14.68 -15.85
C LYS A 710 20.62 -14.40 -17.16
N GLN A 711 21.09 -14.93 -18.29
CA GLN A 711 20.42 -14.76 -19.59
C GLN A 711 19.06 -15.48 -19.65
N SER A 712 18.93 -16.69 -19.10
CA SER A 712 17.63 -17.38 -19.05
C SER A 712 16.64 -16.69 -18.11
N VAL A 713 17.10 -16.21 -16.95
CA VAL A 713 16.27 -15.43 -16.01
C VAL A 713 15.87 -14.07 -16.63
N ALA A 714 16.77 -13.41 -17.35
CA ALA A 714 16.45 -12.17 -18.07
C ALA A 714 15.44 -12.40 -19.21
N ALA A 715 15.58 -13.48 -19.97
CA ALA A 715 14.64 -13.85 -21.03
C ALA A 715 13.25 -14.21 -20.46
N GLU A 716 13.18 -14.92 -19.33
CA GLU A 716 11.92 -15.21 -18.64
C GLU A 716 11.26 -13.94 -18.09
N HIS A 717 12.04 -13.00 -17.53
CA HIS A 717 11.53 -11.69 -17.14
C HIS A 717 10.99 -10.89 -18.34
N GLU A 718 11.69 -10.90 -19.48
CA GLU A 718 11.23 -10.22 -20.69
C GLU A 718 9.94 -10.83 -21.24
N ASP A 719 9.80 -12.16 -21.23
CA ASP A 719 8.60 -12.87 -21.66
C ASP A 719 7.39 -12.57 -20.76
N VAL A 720 7.56 -12.61 -19.43
CA VAL A 720 6.52 -12.23 -18.45
C VAL A 720 6.10 -10.77 -18.64
N ASP A 721 7.05 -9.84 -18.74
CA ASP A 721 6.74 -8.43 -18.98
C ASP A 721 6.13 -8.22 -20.39
N SER A 722 6.42 -9.08 -21.38
CA SER A 722 5.78 -9.07 -22.70
C SER A 722 4.31 -9.50 -22.63
N SER A 723 4.04 -10.60 -21.92
CA SER A 723 2.68 -11.09 -21.65
C SER A 723 1.86 -10.06 -20.88
N PHE A 724 2.49 -9.34 -19.94
CA PHE A 724 1.86 -8.23 -19.21
C PHE A 724 1.57 -7.02 -20.11
N ARG A 725 2.47 -6.69 -21.04
CA ARG A 725 2.22 -5.68 -22.09
C ARG A 725 1.05 -6.08 -23.01
N VAL A 726 0.91 -7.36 -23.35
CA VAL A 726 -0.20 -7.89 -24.17
C VAL A 726 -1.52 -7.80 -23.41
N PHE A 727 -1.62 -8.33 -22.20
CA PHE A 727 -2.86 -8.24 -21.39
C PHE A 727 -3.29 -6.79 -21.16
N ARG A 728 -2.35 -5.89 -20.85
CA ARG A 728 -2.61 -4.45 -20.75
C ARG A 728 -3.24 -3.91 -22.03
N SER A 729 -2.65 -4.19 -23.19
CA SER A 729 -3.16 -3.71 -24.48
C SER A 729 -4.54 -4.29 -24.80
N VAL A 730 -4.79 -5.57 -24.50
CA VAL A 730 -6.12 -6.19 -24.66
C VAL A 730 -7.15 -5.54 -23.75
N LEU A 731 -6.89 -5.40 -22.44
CA LEU A 731 -7.86 -4.85 -21.51
C LEU A 731 -8.12 -3.36 -21.75
N LEU A 732 -7.08 -2.58 -22.10
CA LEU A 732 -7.22 -1.19 -22.54
C LEU A 732 -8.07 -1.10 -23.82
N LEU A 733 -7.84 -1.97 -24.80
CA LEU A 733 -8.63 -1.99 -26.03
C LEU A 733 -10.09 -2.37 -25.76
N THR A 734 -10.36 -3.36 -24.89
CA THR A 734 -11.72 -3.71 -24.46
C THR A 734 -12.40 -2.55 -23.72
N TRP A 735 -11.69 -1.84 -22.85
CA TRP A 735 -12.21 -0.66 -22.15
C TRP A 735 -12.52 0.50 -23.11
N LEU A 736 -11.62 0.80 -24.04
CA LEU A 736 -11.82 1.85 -25.05
C LEU A 736 -12.92 1.49 -26.05
N LEU A 737 -12.99 0.24 -26.53
CA LEU A 737 -14.05 -0.22 -27.45
C LEU A 737 -15.41 -0.25 -26.78
N SER A 738 -15.52 -0.67 -25.51
CA SER A 738 -16.79 -0.65 -24.79
C SER A 738 -17.26 0.79 -24.47
N ASN A 739 -16.36 1.68 -24.07
CA ASN A 739 -16.67 3.12 -23.92
C ASN A 739 -17.03 3.78 -25.25
N GLY A 740 -16.36 3.42 -26.36
CA GLY A 740 -16.64 3.91 -27.70
C GLY A 740 -17.98 3.40 -28.26
N ALA A 741 -18.31 2.13 -28.01
CA ALA A 741 -19.60 1.55 -28.36
C ALA A 741 -20.74 2.20 -27.57
N TRP A 742 -20.57 2.44 -26.26
CA TRP A 742 -21.55 3.17 -25.46
C TRP A 742 -21.74 4.61 -25.93
N LEU A 743 -20.64 5.32 -26.22
CA LEU A 743 -20.66 6.66 -26.81
C LEU A 743 -21.44 6.70 -28.13
N TYR A 744 -21.17 5.76 -29.04
CA TYR A 744 -21.89 5.64 -30.31
C TYR A 744 -23.37 5.32 -30.10
N MET A 745 -23.71 4.36 -29.23
CA MET A 745 -25.09 3.97 -28.93
C MET A 745 -25.90 5.13 -28.38
N ALA A 746 -25.36 5.86 -27.39
CA ALA A 746 -26.03 7.02 -26.81
C ALA A 746 -26.23 8.13 -27.86
N THR A 747 -25.16 8.58 -28.53
CA THR A 747 -25.24 9.68 -29.52
C THR A 747 -26.08 9.36 -30.76
N SER A 748 -26.25 8.08 -31.10
CA SER A 748 -27.02 7.66 -32.28
C SER A 748 -28.50 7.40 -31.98
N PHE A 749 -28.83 6.83 -30.81
CA PHE A 749 -30.16 6.30 -30.51
C PHE A 749 -30.84 6.91 -29.27
N ILE A 750 -30.14 7.70 -28.44
CA ILE A 750 -30.70 8.30 -27.23
C ILE A 750 -30.78 9.82 -27.39
N SER A 751 -32.00 10.35 -27.34
CA SER A 751 -32.29 11.79 -27.34
C SER A 751 -31.68 12.48 -26.11
N CYS A 752 -31.38 13.78 -26.23
CA CYS A 752 -30.71 14.53 -25.16
C CYS A 752 -31.55 14.54 -23.88
N SER A 753 -32.86 14.77 -24.04
CA SER A 753 -33.87 14.68 -22.97
C SER A 753 -33.83 13.33 -22.22
N CYS A 754 -33.77 12.21 -22.93
CA CYS A 754 -33.66 10.89 -22.30
C CYS A 754 -32.32 10.67 -21.58
N TYR A 755 -31.19 10.95 -22.23
CA TYR A 755 -29.88 10.69 -21.62
C TYR A 755 -29.68 11.50 -20.33
N LEU A 756 -30.00 12.80 -20.35
CA LEU A 756 -29.85 13.66 -19.18
C LEU A 756 -30.79 13.23 -18.04
N LYS A 757 -32.03 12.81 -18.34
CA LYS A 757 -32.96 12.27 -17.33
C LYS A 757 -32.42 11.02 -16.64
N TYR A 758 -31.96 10.01 -17.40
CA TYR A 758 -31.44 8.77 -16.81
C TYR A 758 -30.08 8.95 -16.10
N LEU A 759 -29.18 9.79 -16.63
CA LEU A 759 -27.93 10.14 -15.95
C LEU A 759 -28.22 10.84 -14.61
N SER A 760 -29.11 11.84 -14.63
CA SER A 760 -29.48 12.61 -13.43
C SER A 760 -30.13 11.73 -12.37
N PHE A 761 -31.05 10.83 -12.74
CA PHE A 761 -31.64 9.84 -11.85
C PHE A 761 -30.59 8.85 -11.27
N THR A 762 -29.64 8.39 -12.09
CA THR A 762 -28.58 7.47 -11.64
C THR A 762 -27.68 8.13 -10.59
N VAL A 763 -27.27 9.38 -10.82
CA VAL A 763 -26.46 10.15 -9.86
C VAL A 763 -27.27 10.47 -8.60
N ALA A 764 -28.56 10.79 -8.74
CA ALA A 764 -29.47 11.01 -7.62
C ALA A 764 -29.55 9.78 -6.71
N VAL A 765 -29.85 8.59 -7.28
CA VAL A 765 -29.98 7.34 -6.52
C VAL A 765 -28.68 7.00 -5.77
N VAL A 766 -27.52 7.11 -6.43
CA VAL A 766 -26.21 6.86 -5.77
C VAL A 766 -25.99 7.83 -4.60
N ASN A 767 -26.26 9.13 -4.79
CA ASN A 767 -26.08 10.10 -3.70
C ASN A 767 -27.15 10.01 -2.61
N ILE A 768 -28.37 9.55 -2.90
CA ILE A 768 -29.40 9.25 -1.89
C ILE A 768 -28.97 8.07 -1.01
N ILE A 769 -28.45 6.98 -1.60
CA ILE A 769 -27.93 5.82 -0.85
C ILE A 769 -26.78 6.26 0.07
N ARG A 770 -25.84 7.04 -0.45
CA ARG A 770 -24.69 7.58 0.29
C ARG A 770 -25.10 8.54 1.41
N PHE A 771 -26.02 9.47 1.15
CA PHE A 771 -26.59 10.38 2.13
C PHE A 771 -27.33 9.63 3.24
N PHE A 772 -28.17 8.66 2.89
CA PHE A 772 -28.87 7.81 3.87
C PHE A 772 -27.88 7.08 4.78
N GLY A 773 -26.81 6.50 4.22
CA GLY A 773 -25.71 5.93 5.01
C GLY A 773 -25.04 6.94 5.94
N ALA A 774 -24.76 8.16 5.47
CA ALA A 774 -24.17 9.23 6.26
C ALA A 774 -25.06 9.69 7.44
N ILE A 775 -26.39 9.74 7.25
CA ILE A 775 -27.37 10.10 8.29
C ILE A 775 -27.61 8.93 9.27
N VAL A 776 -27.75 7.69 8.79
CA VAL A 776 -27.90 6.51 9.67
C VAL A 776 -26.64 6.30 10.53
N PHE A 777 -25.45 6.58 9.99
CA PHE A 777 -24.21 6.59 10.77
C PHE A 777 -24.24 7.63 11.91
N LEU A 778 -24.70 8.85 11.64
CA LEU A 778 -24.90 9.87 12.67
C LEU A 778 -25.95 9.46 13.71
N ALA A 779 -27.08 8.88 13.29
CA ALA A 779 -28.12 8.40 14.20
C ALA A 779 -27.59 7.29 15.12
N PHE A 780 -26.88 6.29 14.57
CA PHE A 780 -26.22 5.25 15.35
C PHE A 780 -25.18 5.82 16.32
N ARG A 781 -24.41 6.83 15.91
CA ARG A 781 -23.44 7.53 16.78
C ARG A 781 -24.13 8.28 17.92
N ILE A 782 -25.19 9.04 17.63
CA ILE A 782 -25.94 9.81 18.63
C ILE A 782 -26.61 8.87 19.63
N MET A 783 -27.28 7.81 19.17
CA MET A 783 -27.89 6.81 20.06
C MET A 783 -26.86 6.11 20.95
N ARG A 784 -25.70 5.72 20.40
CA ARG A 784 -24.59 5.16 21.20
C ARG A 784 -24.02 6.15 22.22
N GLY A 785 -24.02 7.45 21.93
CA GLY A 785 -23.66 8.50 22.87
C GLY A 785 -24.69 8.64 23.99
N ALA A 786 -25.97 8.73 23.64
CA ALA A 786 -27.08 8.87 24.57
C ALA A 786 -27.16 7.69 25.56
N THR A 787 -27.04 6.45 25.09
CA THR A 787 -27.03 5.26 25.99
C THR A 787 -25.82 5.23 26.91
N GLN A 788 -24.67 5.77 26.50
CA GLN A 788 -23.48 5.89 27.35
C GLN A 788 -23.62 6.99 28.40
N CYS A 789 -24.23 8.12 28.07
CA CYS A 789 -24.57 9.16 29.04
C CYS A 789 -25.58 8.63 30.07
N ALA A 790 -26.64 7.95 29.62
CA ALA A 790 -27.63 7.31 30.50
C ALA A 790 -26.96 6.28 31.43
N ALA A 791 -26.16 5.35 30.88
CA ALA A 791 -25.44 4.35 31.69
C ALA A 791 -24.47 4.98 32.70
N LYS A 792 -23.76 6.06 32.34
CA LYS A 792 -22.87 6.77 33.28
C LYS A 792 -23.66 7.50 34.37
N VAL A 793 -24.81 8.09 34.05
CA VAL A 793 -25.72 8.69 35.05
C VAL A 793 -26.25 7.62 36.01
N CYS A 794 -26.77 6.50 35.50
CA CYS A 794 -27.24 5.38 36.33
C CYS A 794 -26.15 4.80 37.23
N TYR A 795 -24.90 4.72 36.75
CA TYR A 795 -23.77 4.29 37.57
C TYR A 795 -23.43 5.30 38.66
N LEU A 796 -23.49 6.61 38.37
CA LEU A 796 -23.25 7.67 39.36
C LEU A 796 -24.35 7.75 40.42
N THR A 797 -25.62 7.52 40.06
CA THR A 797 -26.71 7.42 41.05
C THR A 797 -26.59 6.17 41.90
N ALA A 798 -26.34 4.99 41.30
CA ALA A 798 -26.12 3.75 42.04
C ALA A 798 -24.87 3.78 42.94
N ALA A 799 -23.83 4.53 42.56
CA ALA A 799 -22.66 4.77 43.40
C ALA A 799 -22.94 5.73 44.58
N ALA A 800 -23.91 6.65 44.44
CA ALA A 800 -24.34 7.51 45.54
C ALA A 800 -25.12 6.74 46.61
N ASP A 801 -25.97 5.79 46.20
CA ASP A 801 -26.72 4.90 47.12
C ASP A 801 -25.83 3.88 47.84
N CYS A 802 -24.63 3.61 47.32
CA CYS A 802 -23.67 2.61 47.85
C CYS A 802 -22.54 3.20 48.71
N LEU A 803 -22.61 4.46 49.15
CA LEU A 803 -21.64 5.06 50.07
C LEU A 803 -22.01 4.79 51.54
N PRO A 804 -21.18 4.06 52.33
CA PRO A 804 -21.40 3.92 53.76
C PRO A 804 -21.24 5.27 54.48
N ARG A 805 -22.01 5.49 55.55
CA ARG A 805 -21.98 6.72 56.37
C ARG A 805 -20.69 6.83 57.21
N PHE A 806 -19.57 7.18 56.59
CA PHE A 806 -18.35 7.61 57.29
C PHE A 806 -18.24 9.14 57.31
N ARG A 807 -19.04 9.77 58.19
CA ARG A 807 -18.85 11.18 58.57
C ARG A 807 -19.47 11.55 59.92
N GLN A 808 -18.84 11.05 60.98
CA GLN A 808 -18.87 11.65 62.31
C GLN A 808 -17.48 11.45 62.95
N ASP A 809 -17.19 12.24 63.99
CA ASP A 809 -16.00 12.18 64.85
C ASP A 809 -14.63 12.41 64.17
N THR A 810 -14.41 13.66 63.77
CA THR A 810 -13.06 14.27 63.80
C THR A 810 -13.11 15.57 64.62
N SER A 811 -12.92 15.45 65.93
CA SER A 811 -12.76 16.58 66.86
C SER A 811 -11.69 16.23 67.89
N ASN A 812 -10.55 16.94 67.86
CA ASN A 812 -9.29 16.63 68.55
C ASN A 812 -8.67 15.32 67.99
N VAL A 813 -7.38 15.25 67.62
CA VAL A 813 -6.19 16.03 68.05
C VAL A 813 -5.41 16.54 66.83
#